data_AF-A0A3M7B543-F1
#
_entry.id   AF-A0A3M7B543-F1
#
_cell.length_a   1.000
_cell.length_b   1.000
_cell.length_c   1.000
_cell.angle_alpha   90.00
_cell.angle_beta   90.00
_cell.angle_gamma   90.00
#
_symmetry.space_group_name_H-M   'P 1'
#
loop_
_entity.id
_entity.type
_entity.pdbx_description
1 polymer ?
#
loop_
_entity_poly.entity_id
_entity_poly.type
_entity_poly.pdbx_seq_one_letter_code
_entity_poly.pdbx_strand_id
1 'polypeptide(L)'
;MIEKGIDALVICGGDGSLTGADKFRGEWPSLLDELVSTGLRTEEAVKPFRHLNIVGLVGSIDNDLSSTDATIGAYSSLQRICQAIDFIDTTAFSHQRAFVIEVMGRHCGWLALMAGISTGADFIFIPENPPSENWRAEMCSIVRKHREMGKRKTVVVCAEGAHDRNLNKVSANMVKDLLTTEVGLDTRVTTLGHVQRGGAPTSYDRTLATLQGVEAVKAVLDAGPETPSPIICIVENKIVRKPMLDAIAKTKEVAAAIERKDFDAAMRGRDAEFEEFLHAFNITTAADKPEMRLPQEKRMRVGIIHVGAPAGGMNAATRAAVAYCLTKGHTPVALYNGFPGMCRHHDDKPIGAVRELNWLDAENWVSRGGSEIGTNRALPSECGYDQTAFCFNKYNIDALFVVGGFEAFTAVSELRQARARYEAFRIPMVVLPATVSNNVPGTEYSIGSDTCLNALIDYCDAIKQSASASRRRVFVVETQGGASGYIATLAGLSIGAVAVYTPEEGIHLNMLVEDIKFLKDQFAKDTGQARSGKIILRNEKASKTYSTETVANIIREESGGKFDCRFAVPGHVQQGGTPSPMDRGRAVRFGVKSMQFLEQFVGKSKEEIKNDPNSAAIIGIRGARVRFTPMEKVENEETDWKDRRPKDEHWMSLIDVVDTLSGRPKSCRQRMSDSSASQANGTPVSSPTATK
;
A
#
# COMPACT_ATOMS: atom_id res chain seq x y z
N MET A 1 24.98 3.29 -30.39
CA MET A 1 25.06 4.09 -29.14
C MET A 1 26.02 5.26 -29.30
N ILE A 2 27.30 5.00 -29.62
CA ILE A 2 28.33 6.03 -29.84
C ILE A 2 27.92 7.08 -30.88
N GLU A 3 27.38 6.66 -32.03
CA GLU A 3 26.86 7.57 -33.08
C GLU A 3 25.82 8.58 -32.60
N LYS A 4 25.09 8.23 -31.53
CA LYS A 4 24.04 9.06 -30.95
C LYS A 4 24.52 9.78 -29.68
N GLY A 5 25.80 9.67 -29.34
CA GLY A 5 26.37 10.26 -28.13
C GLY A 5 25.90 9.59 -26.84
N ILE A 6 25.65 8.28 -26.86
CA ILE A 6 25.13 7.53 -25.70
C ILE A 6 26.26 6.71 -25.05
N ASP A 7 26.60 7.06 -23.81
CA ASP A 7 27.52 6.39 -22.87
C ASP A 7 26.82 5.90 -21.58
N ALA A 8 25.51 6.09 -21.49
CA ALA A 8 24.70 5.68 -20.35
C ALA A 8 23.50 4.85 -20.79
N LEU A 9 23.21 3.78 -20.04
CA LEU A 9 22.16 2.82 -20.36
C LEU A 9 21.37 2.46 -19.09
N VAL A 10 20.10 2.83 -19.06
CA VAL A 10 19.16 2.42 -18.00
C VAL A 10 18.34 1.25 -18.54
N ILE A 11 18.36 0.12 -17.86
CA ILE A 11 17.66 -1.11 -18.28
C ILE A 11 16.59 -1.44 -17.25
N CYS A 12 15.36 -1.63 -17.72
CA CYS A 12 14.24 -2.11 -16.93
C CYS A 12 13.82 -3.50 -17.41
N GLY A 13 13.93 -4.51 -16.55
CA GLY A 13 13.57 -5.88 -16.91
C GLY A 13 13.79 -6.87 -15.77
N GLY A 14 13.71 -8.16 -16.11
CA GLY A 14 13.98 -9.24 -15.17
C GLY A 14 15.48 -9.50 -14.95
N ASP A 15 15.77 -10.48 -14.11
CA ASP A 15 17.10 -10.96 -13.75
C ASP A 15 18.01 -11.26 -14.97
N GLY A 16 17.44 -11.88 -16.01
CA GLY A 16 18.16 -12.20 -17.24
C GLY A 16 18.63 -10.96 -18.01
N SER A 17 17.77 -9.95 -18.14
CA SER A 17 18.11 -8.68 -18.81
C SER A 17 19.19 -7.91 -18.06
N LEU A 18 19.11 -7.89 -16.73
CA LEU A 18 20.09 -7.24 -15.86
C LEU A 18 21.45 -7.95 -15.91
N THR A 19 21.47 -9.29 -15.94
CA THR A 19 22.71 -10.06 -16.11
C THR A 19 23.35 -9.78 -17.48
N GLY A 20 22.56 -9.72 -18.55
CA GLY A 20 23.05 -9.40 -19.89
C GLY A 20 23.62 -7.98 -19.99
N ALA A 21 22.98 -7.03 -19.29
CA ALA A 21 23.45 -5.66 -19.19
C ALA A 21 24.86 -5.57 -18.60
N ASP A 22 25.06 -6.20 -17.45
CA ASP A 22 26.34 -6.13 -16.75
C ASP A 22 27.48 -6.79 -17.54
N LYS A 23 27.20 -7.93 -18.21
CA LYS A 23 28.14 -8.53 -19.17
C LYS A 23 28.51 -7.57 -20.29
N PHE A 24 27.50 -6.90 -20.88
CA PHE A 24 27.72 -5.93 -21.95
C PHE A 24 28.59 -4.75 -21.49
N ARG A 25 28.43 -4.28 -20.24
CA ARG A 25 29.34 -3.28 -19.64
C ARG A 25 30.76 -3.80 -19.52
N GLY A 26 30.95 -5.04 -19.05
CA GLY A 26 32.27 -5.65 -18.93
C GLY A 26 32.99 -5.81 -20.26
N GLU A 27 32.25 -6.16 -21.32
CA GLU A 27 32.78 -6.33 -22.68
C GLU A 27 32.97 -4.99 -23.43
N TRP A 28 32.39 -3.89 -22.93
CA TRP A 28 32.37 -2.60 -23.62
C TRP A 28 33.74 -2.07 -24.07
N PRO A 29 34.80 -2.07 -23.24
CA PRO A 29 36.11 -1.59 -23.68
C PRO A 29 36.69 -2.42 -24.84
N SER A 30 36.53 -3.74 -24.79
CA SER A 30 36.99 -4.65 -25.84
C SER A 30 36.25 -4.41 -27.16
N LEU A 31 34.94 -4.16 -27.10
CA LEU A 31 34.13 -3.83 -28.27
C LEU A 31 34.56 -2.50 -28.90
N LEU A 32 34.97 -1.51 -28.09
CA LEU A 32 35.51 -0.26 -28.60
C LEU A 32 36.85 -0.45 -29.30
N ASP A 33 37.73 -1.27 -28.74
CA ASP A 33 39.03 -1.58 -29.35
C ASP A 33 38.84 -2.32 -30.69
N GLU A 34 37.87 -3.22 -30.77
CA GLU A 34 37.48 -3.87 -32.02
C GLU A 34 37.00 -2.85 -33.08
N LEU A 35 36.14 -1.90 -32.70
CA LEU A 35 35.65 -0.85 -33.60
C LEU A 35 36.77 0.05 -34.13
N VAL A 36 37.80 0.30 -33.32
CA VAL A 36 38.99 1.06 -33.75
C VAL A 36 39.86 0.20 -34.67
N SER A 37 40.13 -1.06 -34.31
CA SER A 37 41.00 -1.95 -35.08
C SER A 37 40.43 -2.30 -36.46
N THR A 38 39.11 -2.38 -36.59
CA THR A 38 38.39 -2.65 -37.85
C THR A 38 38.22 -1.41 -38.73
N GLY A 39 38.67 -0.24 -38.27
CA GLY A 39 38.54 1.03 -39.01
C GLY A 39 37.13 1.59 -39.06
N LEU A 40 36.17 1.01 -38.34
CA LEU A 40 34.80 1.51 -38.25
C LEU A 40 34.71 2.81 -37.45
N ARG A 41 35.64 3.06 -36.52
CA ARG A 41 35.74 4.29 -35.72
C ARG A 41 37.18 4.72 -35.50
N THR A 42 37.39 6.01 -35.28
CA THR A 42 38.69 6.56 -34.88
C THR A 42 38.85 6.53 -33.36
N GLU A 43 40.09 6.50 -32.89
CA GLU A 43 40.41 6.52 -31.46
C GLU A 43 39.90 7.78 -30.75
N GLU A 44 39.94 8.93 -31.44
CA GLU A 44 39.39 10.19 -30.94
C GLU A 44 37.86 10.13 -30.77
N ALA A 45 37.16 9.45 -31.68
CA ALA A 45 35.70 9.36 -31.65
C ALA A 45 35.19 8.46 -30.51
N VAL A 46 35.96 7.45 -30.10
CA VAL A 46 35.59 6.55 -28.99
C VAL A 46 36.04 7.04 -27.62
N LYS A 47 37.02 7.96 -27.56
CA LYS A 47 37.61 8.45 -26.30
C LYS A 47 36.60 8.93 -25.26
N PRO A 48 35.54 9.70 -25.60
CA PRO A 48 34.53 10.13 -24.63
C PRO A 48 33.65 8.98 -24.11
N PHE A 49 33.54 7.90 -24.87
CA PHE A 49 32.63 6.78 -24.62
C PHE A 49 33.33 5.55 -24.06
N ARG A 50 34.58 5.68 -23.58
CA ARG A 50 35.41 4.57 -23.11
C ARG A 50 34.77 3.78 -21.96
N HIS A 51 33.88 4.41 -21.20
CA HIS A 51 33.13 3.78 -20.14
C HIS A 51 31.63 3.78 -20.45
N LEU A 52 30.96 2.67 -20.15
CA LEU A 52 29.51 2.55 -20.22
C LEU A 52 28.93 2.53 -18.80
N ASN A 53 28.09 3.52 -18.49
CA ASN A 53 27.36 3.58 -17.24
C ASN A 53 26.05 2.81 -17.37
N ILE A 54 25.85 1.77 -16.56
CA ILE A 54 24.62 0.96 -16.56
C ILE A 54 23.91 1.06 -15.23
N VAL A 55 22.61 1.30 -15.26
CA VAL A 55 21.73 1.22 -14.09
C VAL A 55 20.56 0.28 -14.37
N GLY A 56 20.28 -0.62 -13.43
CA GLY A 56 19.20 -1.60 -13.52
C GLY A 56 17.95 -1.19 -12.74
N LEU A 57 16.79 -1.44 -13.33
CA LEU A 57 15.46 -1.42 -12.71
C LEU A 57 14.81 -2.79 -12.85
N VAL A 58 14.06 -3.22 -11.83
CA VAL A 58 13.50 -4.57 -11.78
C VAL A 58 12.04 -4.55 -12.19
N GLY A 59 11.79 -4.86 -13.46
CA GLY A 59 10.46 -5.04 -14.01
C GLY A 59 10.09 -6.52 -14.03
N SER A 60 9.35 -6.99 -13.02
CA SER A 60 8.91 -8.39 -12.89
C SER A 60 7.61 -8.46 -12.11
N ILE A 61 6.71 -9.36 -12.49
CA ILE A 61 5.49 -9.66 -11.71
C ILE A 61 5.75 -10.67 -10.59
N ASP A 62 6.83 -11.45 -10.69
CA ASP A 62 7.07 -12.63 -9.85
C ASP A 62 7.52 -12.24 -8.42
N ASN A 63 7.99 -10.99 -8.23
CA ASN A 63 8.62 -10.49 -7.02
C ASN A 63 9.74 -11.40 -6.49
N ASP A 64 10.58 -11.89 -7.40
CA ASP A 64 11.56 -12.94 -7.14
C ASP A 64 12.98 -12.43 -6.87
N LEU A 65 13.22 -11.11 -6.94
CA LEU A 65 14.53 -10.54 -6.68
C LEU A 65 14.76 -10.26 -5.19
N SER A 66 15.58 -11.08 -4.53
CA SER A 66 15.84 -11.06 -3.07
C SER A 66 16.33 -9.73 -2.48
N SER A 67 16.84 -8.82 -3.30
CA SER A 67 17.40 -7.56 -2.80
C SER A 67 16.40 -6.39 -2.75
N THR A 68 15.18 -6.58 -3.24
CA THR A 68 14.12 -5.58 -3.25
C THR A 68 12.84 -6.16 -2.63
N ASP A 69 12.13 -5.36 -1.85
CA ASP A 69 10.87 -5.80 -1.20
C ASP A 69 9.74 -5.92 -2.22
N ALA A 70 9.78 -5.10 -3.27
CA ALA A 70 8.83 -5.12 -4.38
C ALA A 70 9.52 -4.89 -5.72
N THR A 71 9.14 -5.67 -6.73
CA THR A 71 9.47 -5.46 -8.14
C THR A 71 8.35 -4.71 -8.86
N ILE A 72 8.69 -3.92 -9.88
CA ILE A 72 7.72 -3.16 -10.65
C ILE A 72 6.79 -4.14 -11.38
N GLY A 73 5.51 -4.11 -11.04
CA GLY A 73 4.45 -4.92 -11.64
C GLY A 73 3.90 -6.02 -10.73
N ALA A 74 4.56 -6.35 -9.62
CA ALA A 74 4.13 -7.42 -8.71
C ALA A 74 2.73 -7.14 -8.12
N TYR A 75 2.50 -5.93 -7.61
CA TYR A 75 1.20 -5.55 -7.04
C TYR A 75 0.11 -5.40 -8.10
N SER A 76 0.46 -5.01 -9.32
CA SER A 76 -0.45 -4.98 -10.46
C SER A 76 -0.90 -6.39 -10.85
N SER A 77 0.02 -7.36 -10.84
CA SER A 77 -0.30 -8.76 -11.05
C SER A 77 -1.20 -9.31 -9.94
N LEU A 78 -0.86 -9.02 -8.67
CA LEU A 78 -1.67 -9.38 -7.51
C LEU A 78 -3.11 -8.81 -7.58
N GLN A 79 -3.27 -7.57 -8.05
CA GLN A 79 -4.58 -6.96 -8.33
C GLN A 79 -5.39 -7.79 -9.33
N ARG A 80 -4.77 -8.24 -10.43
CA ARG A 80 -5.45 -9.07 -11.44
C ARG A 80 -5.84 -10.44 -10.88
N ILE A 81 -4.96 -11.07 -10.08
CA ILE A 81 -5.24 -12.35 -9.43
C ILE A 81 -6.43 -12.22 -8.48
N CYS A 82 -6.40 -11.24 -7.58
CA CYS A 82 -7.49 -11.05 -6.62
C CYS A 82 -8.81 -10.71 -7.32
N GLN A 83 -8.79 -9.88 -8.37
CA GLN A 83 -9.99 -9.58 -9.15
C GLN A 83 -10.57 -10.84 -9.80
N ALA A 84 -9.74 -11.71 -10.37
CA ALA A 84 -10.20 -12.95 -10.97
C ALA A 84 -10.80 -13.91 -9.92
N ILE A 85 -10.17 -14.01 -8.75
CA ILE A 85 -10.69 -14.82 -7.64
C ILE A 85 -12.00 -14.24 -7.11
N ASP A 86 -12.11 -12.92 -6.96
CA ASP A 86 -13.36 -12.25 -6.54
C ASP A 86 -14.51 -12.54 -7.54
N PHE A 87 -14.23 -12.64 -8.85
CA PHE A 87 -15.23 -13.08 -9.83
C PHE A 87 -15.62 -14.55 -9.65
N ILE A 88 -14.65 -15.43 -9.44
CA ILE A 88 -14.87 -16.86 -9.23
C ILE A 88 -15.63 -17.12 -7.92
N ASP A 89 -15.38 -16.32 -6.89
CA ASP A 89 -15.99 -16.45 -5.58
C ASP A 89 -17.52 -16.43 -5.61
N THR A 90 -18.11 -15.60 -6.48
CA THR A 90 -19.56 -15.50 -6.63
C THR A 90 -20.18 -16.80 -7.14
N THR A 91 -19.56 -17.45 -8.13
CA THR A 91 -20.04 -18.73 -8.67
C THR A 91 -19.70 -19.90 -7.75
N ALA A 92 -18.53 -19.85 -7.09
CA ALA A 92 -18.12 -20.84 -6.11
C ALA A 92 -19.09 -20.92 -4.92
N PHE A 93 -19.48 -19.77 -4.38
CA PHE A 93 -20.43 -19.69 -3.28
C PHE A 93 -21.83 -20.20 -3.67
N SER A 94 -22.29 -19.85 -4.87
CA SER A 94 -23.61 -20.21 -5.38
C SER A 94 -23.78 -21.72 -5.56
N HIS A 95 -22.78 -22.38 -6.15
CA HIS A 95 -22.81 -23.83 -6.41
C HIS A 95 -22.12 -24.68 -5.32
N GLN A 96 -21.70 -24.05 -4.23
CA GLN A 96 -20.94 -24.67 -3.16
C GLN A 96 -19.63 -25.39 -3.58
N ARG A 97 -18.98 -24.89 -4.64
CA ARG A 97 -17.85 -25.56 -5.33
C ARG A 97 -16.50 -25.34 -4.66
N ALA A 98 -15.55 -26.17 -5.07
CA ALA A 98 -14.13 -25.93 -4.84
C ALA A 98 -13.46 -25.41 -6.13
N PHE A 99 -12.52 -24.48 -6.00
CA PHE A 99 -11.70 -23.97 -7.08
C PHE A 99 -10.22 -24.08 -6.74
N VAL A 100 -9.46 -24.63 -7.66
CA VAL A 100 -7.99 -24.62 -7.64
C VAL A 100 -7.53 -23.57 -8.64
N ILE A 101 -6.90 -22.50 -8.15
CA ILE A 101 -6.46 -21.36 -8.94
C ILE A 101 -4.97 -21.46 -9.16
N GLU A 102 -4.54 -21.60 -10.41
CA GLU A 102 -3.13 -21.61 -10.78
C GLU A 102 -2.67 -20.18 -11.10
N VAL A 103 -1.65 -19.72 -10.36
CA VAL A 103 -1.09 -18.36 -10.46
C VAL A 103 0.36 -18.40 -10.94
N MET A 104 0.78 -17.33 -11.61
CA MET A 104 2.17 -17.14 -12.04
C MET A 104 3.09 -16.85 -10.84
N GLY A 105 4.39 -16.89 -11.09
CA GLY A 105 5.43 -16.59 -10.11
C GLY A 105 6.77 -17.27 -10.39
N ARG A 106 6.87 -18.04 -11.47
CA ARG A 106 7.99 -18.87 -11.89
C ARG A 106 8.41 -19.84 -10.78
N HIS A 107 9.44 -19.48 -10.02
CA HIS A 107 9.96 -20.23 -8.87
C HIS A 107 9.75 -19.46 -7.55
N CYS A 108 8.83 -18.49 -7.55
CA CYS A 108 8.49 -17.64 -6.43
C CYS A 108 7.01 -17.80 -6.06
N GLY A 109 6.75 -18.03 -4.77
CA GLY A 109 5.41 -18.17 -4.21
C GLY A 109 4.73 -16.87 -3.81
N TRP A 110 5.37 -15.71 -3.99
CA TRP A 110 4.89 -14.42 -3.48
C TRP A 110 3.47 -14.09 -3.95
N LEU A 111 3.19 -14.24 -5.25
CA LEU A 111 1.85 -14.01 -5.79
C LEU A 111 0.81 -14.97 -5.21
N ALA A 112 1.14 -16.24 -5.03
CA ALA A 112 0.23 -17.24 -4.46
C ALA A 112 -0.04 -16.98 -2.97
N LEU A 113 0.99 -16.65 -2.20
CA LEU A 113 0.88 -16.31 -0.78
C LEU A 113 0.03 -15.05 -0.58
N MET A 114 0.37 -13.97 -1.28
CA MET A 114 -0.35 -12.69 -1.14
C MET A 114 -1.78 -12.79 -1.66
N ALA A 115 -2.02 -13.53 -2.74
CA ALA A 115 -3.38 -13.81 -3.22
C ALA A 115 -4.17 -14.64 -2.21
N GLY A 116 -3.56 -15.67 -1.63
CA GLY A 116 -4.19 -16.50 -0.60
C GLY A 116 -4.65 -15.69 0.62
N ILE A 117 -3.80 -14.78 1.11
CA ILE A 117 -4.13 -13.87 2.21
C ILE A 117 -5.26 -12.90 1.80
N SER A 118 -5.14 -12.29 0.62
CA SER A 118 -6.05 -11.24 0.14
C SER A 118 -7.43 -11.76 -0.28
N THR A 119 -7.56 -13.07 -0.47
CA THR A 119 -8.82 -13.71 -0.89
C THR A 119 -9.39 -14.64 0.17
N GLY A 120 -8.66 -14.90 1.26
CA GLY A 120 -9.10 -15.83 2.29
C GLY A 120 -9.13 -17.28 1.80
N ALA A 121 -8.12 -17.66 1.01
CA ALA A 121 -7.95 -19.01 0.51
C ALA A 121 -7.86 -20.03 1.66
N ASP A 122 -8.30 -21.25 1.40
CA ASP A 122 -8.30 -22.36 2.36
C ASP A 122 -6.91 -23.00 2.48
N PHE A 123 -6.16 -23.00 1.38
CA PHE A 123 -4.84 -23.60 1.31
C PHE A 123 -4.03 -22.94 0.19
N ILE A 124 -2.71 -22.87 0.36
CA ILE A 124 -1.78 -22.39 -0.67
C ILE A 124 -0.67 -23.40 -0.92
N PHE A 125 -0.20 -23.47 -2.17
CA PHE A 125 1.01 -24.20 -2.53
C PHE A 125 2.06 -23.22 -3.06
N ILE A 126 3.17 -23.10 -2.32
CA ILE A 126 4.31 -22.24 -2.65
C ILE A 126 5.61 -23.05 -2.67
N PRO A 127 6.56 -22.76 -3.57
CA PRO A 127 7.82 -23.49 -3.66
C PRO A 127 8.73 -23.29 -2.44
N GLU A 128 8.65 -22.13 -1.77
CA GLU A 128 9.53 -21.82 -0.62
C GLU A 128 9.16 -22.59 0.65
N ASN A 129 7.88 -22.96 0.80
CA ASN A 129 7.41 -23.79 1.91
C ASN A 129 6.59 -24.96 1.33
N PRO A 130 7.27 -25.97 0.77
CA PRO A 130 6.59 -27.12 0.21
C PRO A 130 5.84 -27.87 1.32
N PRO A 131 4.68 -28.45 1.00
CA PRO A 131 3.81 -29.01 2.00
C PRO A 131 4.43 -30.29 2.62
N SER A 132 3.90 -30.74 3.77
CA SER A 132 4.42 -31.92 4.49
C SER A 132 4.34 -33.21 3.65
N GLU A 133 5.00 -34.29 4.07
CA GLU A 133 4.88 -35.58 3.36
C GLU A 133 3.43 -36.09 3.28
N ASN A 134 2.63 -35.80 4.32
CA ASN A 134 1.23 -36.19 4.42
C ASN A 134 0.25 -35.10 3.97
N TRP A 135 0.72 -34.13 3.16
CA TRP A 135 -0.06 -32.96 2.76
C TRP A 135 -1.42 -33.29 2.15
N ARG A 136 -1.52 -34.41 1.44
CA ARG A 136 -2.78 -34.86 0.81
C ARG A 136 -3.87 -35.06 1.87
N ALA A 137 -3.53 -35.77 2.95
CA ALA A 137 -4.45 -36.03 4.05
C ALA A 137 -4.72 -34.76 4.87
N GLU A 138 -3.67 -33.96 5.12
CA GLU A 138 -3.78 -32.70 5.87
C GLU A 138 -4.69 -31.69 5.16
N MET A 139 -4.47 -31.47 3.86
CA MET A 139 -5.30 -30.56 3.07
C MET A 139 -6.75 -31.03 3.04
N CYS A 140 -7.01 -32.32 2.80
CA CYS A 140 -8.36 -32.85 2.83
C CYS A 140 -9.02 -32.68 4.21
N SER A 141 -8.27 -32.86 5.31
CA SER A 141 -8.76 -32.64 6.67
C SER A 141 -9.14 -31.18 6.91
N ILE A 142 -8.27 -30.23 6.53
CA ILE A 142 -8.52 -28.78 6.67
C ILE A 142 -9.78 -28.39 5.89
N VAL A 143 -9.88 -28.81 4.63
CA VAL A 143 -11.02 -28.48 3.77
C VAL A 143 -12.32 -29.08 4.32
N ARG A 144 -12.31 -30.35 4.78
CA ARG A 144 -13.50 -30.95 5.41
C ARG A 144 -13.94 -30.17 6.64
N LYS A 145 -13.01 -29.80 7.53
CA LYS A 145 -13.31 -28.98 8.71
C LYS A 145 -13.94 -27.65 8.33
N HIS A 146 -13.39 -26.94 7.33
CA HIS A 146 -14.00 -25.68 6.87
C HIS A 146 -15.43 -25.89 6.38
N ARG A 147 -15.70 -26.97 5.63
CA ARG A 147 -17.06 -27.32 5.17
C ARG A 147 -18.00 -27.67 6.33
N GLU A 148 -17.53 -28.45 7.31
CA GLU A 148 -18.28 -28.80 8.52
C GLU A 148 -18.62 -27.56 9.37
N MET A 149 -17.69 -26.59 9.42
CA MET A 149 -17.92 -25.29 10.04
C MET A 149 -18.94 -24.43 9.28
N GLY A 150 -19.40 -24.84 8.09
CA GLY A 150 -20.41 -24.17 7.28
C GLY A 150 -19.88 -23.39 6.08
N LYS A 151 -18.57 -23.45 5.79
CA LYS A 151 -17.97 -22.77 4.63
C LYS A 151 -18.59 -23.30 3.34
N ARG A 152 -19.15 -22.40 2.53
CA ARG A 152 -19.84 -22.79 1.29
C ARG A 152 -18.91 -22.95 0.09
N LYS A 153 -17.73 -22.36 0.10
CA LYS A 153 -16.77 -22.40 -1.01
C LYS A 153 -15.42 -22.88 -0.52
N THR A 154 -14.61 -23.44 -1.41
CA THR A 154 -13.21 -23.76 -1.14
C THR A 154 -12.35 -23.16 -2.23
N VAL A 155 -11.33 -22.39 -1.86
CA VAL A 155 -10.38 -21.79 -2.79
C VAL A 155 -8.99 -22.25 -2.39
N VAL A 156 -8.30 -22.92 -3.32
CA VAL A 156 -6.91 -23.33 -3.17
C VAL A 156 -6.07 -22.59 -4.20
N VAL A 157 -5.04 -21.88 -3.77
CA VAL A 157 -4.16 -21.13 -4.68
C VAL A 157 -2.85 -21.90 -4.87
N CYS A 158 -2.52 -22.22 -6.11
CA CYS A 158 -1.33 -22.99 -6.46
C CYS A 158 -0.38 -22.12 -7.29
N ALA A 159 0.84 -21.90 -6.79
CA ALA A 159 1.89 -21.31 -7.60
C ALA A 159 2.27 -22.24 -8.76
N GLU A 160 2.62 -21.70 -9.92
CA GLU A 160 3.04 -22.50 -11.09
C GLU A 160 4.29 -23.36 -10.81
N GLY A 161 5.17 -22.88 -9.93
CA GLY A 161 6.37 -23.55 -9.46
C GLY A 161 6.18 -24.47 -8.25
N ALA A 162 4.95 -24.73 -7.82
CA ALA A 162 4.68 -25.55 -6.63
C ALA A 162 5.25 -26.98 -6.74
N HIS A 163 5.90 -27.44 -5.68
CA HIS A 163 6.45 -28.78 -5.55
C HIS A 163 6.32 -29.31 -4.11
N ASP A 164 6.46 -30.62 -3.94
CA ASP A 164 6.57 -31.25 -2.62
C ASP A 164 8.02 -31.17 -2.07
N ARG A 165 8.25 -31.71 -0.87
CA ARG A 165 9.58 -31.75 -0.23
C ARG A 165 10.61 -32.60 -0.99
N ASN A 166 10.13 -33.46 -1.91
CA ASN A 166 10.97 -34.27 -2.78
C ASN A 166 11.19 -33.63 -4.15
N LEU A 167 10.77 -32.37 -4.33
CA LEU A 167 10.85 -31.61 -5.58
C LEU A 167 9.97 -32.19 -6.71
N ASN A 168 8.99 -33.04 -6.37
CA ASN A 168 7.99 -33.46 -7.34
C ASN A 168 6.97 -32.35 -7.53
N LYS A 169 6.67 -32.02 -8.78
CA LYS A 169 5.70 -30.97 -9.11
C LYS A 169 4.32 -31.29 -8.53
N VAL A 170 3.73 -30.32 -7.83
CA VAL A 170 2.33 -30.35 -7.39
C VAL A 170 1.52 -29.54 -8.41
N SER A 171 0.74 -30.23 -9.24
CA SER A 171 -0.06 -29.56 -10.27
C SER A 171 -1.47 -29.23 -9.77
N ALA A 172 -2.08 -28.18 -10.33
CA ALA A 172 -3.46 -27.81 -10.00
C ALA A 172 -4.46 -28.94 -10.27
N ASN A 173 -4.22 -29.75 -11.32
CA ASN A 173 -5.04 -30.94 -11.61
C ASN A 173 -4.90 -32.02 -10.52
N MET A 174 -3.69 -32.27 -10.00
CA MET A 174 -3.50 -33.22 -8.90
C MET A 174 -4.30 -32.81 -7.65
N VAL A 175 -4.29 -31.52 -7.31
CA VAL A 175 -5.06 -30.97 -6.19
C VAL A 175 -6.56 -31.09 -6.44
N LYS A 176 -7.01 -30.79 -7.67
CA LYS A 176 -8.42 -30.91 -8.07
C LYS A 176 -8.91 -32.35 -7.98
N ASP A 177 -8.14 -33.30 -8.49
CA ASP A 177 -8.49 -34.72 -8.46
C ASP A 177 -8.59 -35.20 -7.01
N LEU A 178 -7.65 -34.80 -6.15
CA LEU A 178 -7.68 -35.11 -4.72
C LEU A 178 -8.93 -34.54 -4.01
N LEU A 179 -9.29 -33.28 -4.25
CA LEU A 179 -10.50 -32.68 -3.70
C LEU A 179 -11.78 -33.35 -4.22
N THR A 180 -11.76 -33.85 -5.45
CA THR A 180 -12.91 -34.53 -6.06
C THR A 180 -13.07 -35.94 -5.51
N THR A 181 -11.99 -36.73 -5.43
CA THR A 181 -12.04 -38.15 -5.04
C THR A 181 -12.11 -38.34 -3.53
N GLU A 182 -11.29 -37.62 -2.77
CA GLU A 182 -11.19 -37.83 -1.32
C GLU A 182 -12.23 -37.02 -0.56
N VAL A 183 -12.45 -35.75 -0.94
CA VAL A 183 -13.37 -34.86 -0.22
C VAL A 183 -14.79 -34.92 -0.80
N GLY A 184 -14.95 -35.30 -2.08
CA GLY A 184 -16.25 -35.37 -2.75
C GLY A 184 -16.78 -34.01 -3.20
N LEU A 185 -15.92 -33.02 -3.42
CA LEU A 185 -16.33 -31.67 -3.84
C LEU A 185 -16.34 -31.53 -5.38
N ASP A 186 -17.36 -30.86 -5.94
CA ASP A 186 -17.34 -30.41 -7.34
C ASP A 186 -16.23 -29.37 -7.51
N THR A 187 -15.11 -29.82 -8.07
CA THR A 187 -13.86 -29.04 -8.12
C THR A 187 -13.50 -28.64 -9.54
N ARG A 188 -13.19 -27.35 -9.72
CA ARG A 188 -12.73 -26.78 -10.99
C ARG A 188 -11.31 -26.24 -10.87
N VAL A 189 -10.58 -26.29 -11.98
CA VAL A 189 -9.26 -25.65 -12.10
C VAL A 189 -9.43 -24.38 -12.92
N THR A 190 -8.76 -23.31 -12.52
CA THR A 190 -8.69 -22.08 -13.31
C THR A 190 -7.24 -21.62 -13.36
N THR A 191 -6.66 -21.70 -14.56
CA THR A 191 -5.34 -21.14 -14.85
C THR A 191 -5.53 -19.72 -15.36
N LEU A 192 -5.10 -18.72 -14.58
CA LEU A 192 -5.26 -17.31 -14.96
C LEU A 192 -4.38 -16.96 -16.18
N GLY A 193 -3.19 -17.54 -16.27
CA GLY A 193 -2.27 -17.29 -17.36
C GLY A 193 -1.88 -15.81 -17.48
N HIS A 194 -1.79 -15.30 -18.72
CA HIS A 194 -1.19 -14.00 -19.03
C HIS A 194 -2.05 -12.78 -18.65
N VAL A 195 -3.29 -12.96 -18.19
CA VAL A 195 -4.08 -11.84 -17.64
C VAL A 195 -3.36 -11.17 -16.46
N GLN A 196 -2.48 -11.93 -15.78
CA GLN A 196 -1.62 -11.49 -14.68
C GLN A 196 -0.50 -10.55 -15.11
N ARG A 197 -0.19 -10.44 -16.41
CA ARG A 197 0.84 -9.56 -16.98
C ARG A 197 0.25 -8.31 -17.66
N GLY A 198 -1.06 -8.28 -17.85
CA GLY A 198 -1.77 -7.19 -18.52
C GLY A 198 -2.48 -6.24 -17.56
N GLY A 199 -3.19 -5.28 -18.15
CA GLY A 199 -3.93 -4.25 -17.39
C GLY A 199 -3.08 -3.01 -17.09
N ALA A 200 -3.76 -1.94 -16.68
CA ALA A 200 -3.09 -0.73 -16.24
C ALA A 200 -2.38 -0.98 -14.89
N PRO A 201 -1.20 -0.38 -14.66
CA PRO A 201 -0.49 -0.52 -13.40
C PRO A 201 -1.27 0.13 -12.26
N THR A 202 -1.22 -0.51 -11.09
CA THR A 202 -1.77 0.01 -9.83
C THR A 202 -1.08 1.30 -9.40
N SER A 203 -1.71 2.03 -8.48
CA SER A 203 -1.12 3.22 -7.84
C SER A 203 0.31 2.98 -7.34
N TYR A 204 0.50 1.87 -6.62
CA TYR A 204 1.78 1.51 -6.05
C TYR A 204 2.84 1.29 -7.11
N ASP A 205 2.56 0.52 -8.15
CA ASP A 205 3.54 0.27 -9.22
C ASP A 205 3.85 1.52 -10.05
N ARG A 206 2.87 2.41 -10.27
CA ARG A 206 3.11 3.72 -10.92
C ARG A 206 4.06 4.58 -10.10
N THR A 207 3.80 4.69 -8.80
CA THR A 207 4.63 5.46 -7.87
C THR A 207 6.02 4.85 -7.76
N LEU A 208 6.13 3.54 -7.56
CA LEU A 208 7.38 2.82 -7.45
C LEU A 208 8.24 2.99 -8.70
N ALA A 209 7.68 2.73 -9.88
CA ALA A 209 8.40 2.86 -11.15
C ALA A 209 8.87 4.31 -11.40
N THR A 210 8.04 5.29 -11.04
CA THR A 210 8.39 6.71 -11.19
C THR A 210 9.55 7.10 -10.30
N LEU A 211 9.51 6.73 -9.01
CA LEU A 211 10.57 7.05 -8.07
C LEU A 211 11.86 6.30 -8.39
N GLN A 212 11.78 5.01 -8.76
CA GLN A 212 12.94 4.24 -9.20
C GLN A 212 13.55 4.82 -10.48
N GLY A 213 12.72 5.28 -11.43
CA GLY A 213 13.19 5.91 -12.67
C GLY A 213 13.94 7.22 -12.41
N VAL A 214 13.41 8.09 -11.54
CA VAL A 214 14.10 9.32 -11.13
C VAL A 214 15.44 9.00 -10.46
N GLU A 215 15.47 8.01 -9.57
CA GLU A 215 16.69 7.61 -8.90
C GLU A 215 17.69 6.93 -9.85
N ALA A 216 17.22 6.20 -10.86
CA ALA A 216 18.10 5.60 -11.87
C ALA A 216 18.84 6.67 -12.68
N VAL A 217 18.17 7.77 -13.05
CA VAL A 217 18.80 8.89 -13.74
C VAL A 217 19.86 9.54 -12.86
N LYS A 218 19.56 9.79 -11.57
CA LYS A 218 20.56 10.30 -10.62
C LYS A 218 21.74 9.34 -10.49
N ALA A 219 21.47 8.03 -10.39
CA ALA A 219 22.51 7.02 -10.28
C ALA A 219 23.42 6.95 -11.50
N VAL A 220 22.88 7.14 -12.72
CA VAL A 220 23.68 7.26 -13.94
C VAL A 220 24.58 8.50 -13.88
N LEU A 221 24.04 9.65 -13.46
CA LEU A 221 24.79 10.91 -13.42
C LEU A 221 25.88 10.91 -12.35
N ASP A 222 25.66 10.20 -11.25
CA ASP A 222 26.63 10.05 -10.16
C ASP A 222 27.69 8.95 -10.46
N ALA A 223 27.47 8.10 -11.46
CA ALA A 223 28.33 6.95 -11.73
C ALA A 223 29.67 7.35 -12.37
N GLY A 224 30.75 6.83 -11.80
CA GLY A 224 32.09 6.90 -12.37
C GLY A 224 32.62 5.53 -12.82
N PRO A 225 33.82 5.47 -13.44
CA PRO A 225 34.41 4.24 -13.97
C PRO A 225 34.53 3.09 -12.96
N GLU A 226 34.85 3.42 -11.70
CA GLU A 226 35.02 2.46 -10.60
C GLU A 226 33.69 2.08 -9.92
N THR A 227 32.59 2.73 -10.27
CA THR A 227 31.30 2.47 -9.62
C THR A 227 30.72 1.16 -10.16
N PRO A 228 30.45 0.13 -9.32
CA PRO A 228 29.79 -1.09 -9.78
C PRO A 228 28.39 -0.77 -10.29
N SER A 229 27.88 -1.57 -11.24
CA SER A 229 26.58 -1.31 -11.89
C SER A 229 25.49 -1.31 -10.82
N PRO A 230 24.83 -0.18 -10.52
CA PRO A 230 23.81 -0.18 -9.49
C PRO A 230 22.51 -0.76 -10.04
N ILE A 231 21.76 -1.39 -9.15
CA ILE A 231 20.36 -1.73 -9.32
C ILE A 231 19.56 -0.89 -8.34
N ILE A 232 18.47 -0.29 -8.80
CA ILE A 232 17.57 0.46 -7.93
C ILE A 232 16.58 -0.52 -7.32
N CYS A 233 16.51 -0.53 -6.00
CA CYS A 233 15.62 -1.38 -5.23
C CYS A 233 14.75 -0.53 -4.30
N ILE A 234 13.67 -1.12 -3.81
CA ILE A 234 12.96 -0.62 -2.64
C ILE A 234 13.26 -1.53 -1.46
N VAL A 235 13.70 -0.93 -0.36
CA VAL A 235 13.98 -1.64 0.88
C VAL A 235 13.46 -0.77 2.01
N GLU A 236 12.61 -1.33 2.85
CA GLU A 236 12.03 -0.60 3.97
C GLU A 236 11.21 0.63 3.53
N ASN A 237 10.43 0.51 2.44
CA ASN A 237 9.72 1.61 1.76
C ASN A 237 10.61 2.77 1.27
N LYS A 238 11.94 2.59 1.23
CA LYS A 238 12.89 3.59 0.74
C LYS A 238 13.56 3.10 -0.54
N ILE A 239 13.71 4.02 -1.49
CA ILE A 239 14.47 3.76 -2.71
C ILE A 239 15.95 3.75 -2.35
N VAL A 240 16.64 2.67 -2.72
CA VAL A 240 18.07 2.47 -2.43
C VAL A 240 18.78 1.96 -3.67
N ARG A 241 20.09 2.25 -3.76
CA ARG A 241 20.99 1.68 -4.77
C ARG A 241 21.70 0.47 -4.17
N LYS A 242 21.70 -0.66 -4.86
CA LYS A 242 22.47 -1.86 -4.48
C LYS A 242 23.40 -2.29 -5.62
N PRO A 243 24.49 -3.02 -5.36
CA PRO A 243 25.28 -3.63 -6.42
C PRO A 243 24.45 -4.67 -7.18
N MET A 244 24.38 -4.55 -8.50
CA MET A 244 23.55 -5.42 -9.35
C MET A 244 23.96 -6.89 -9.25
N LEU A 245 25.26 -7.18 -9.29
CA LEU A 245 25.78 -8.56 -9.23
C LEU A 245 25.44 -9.25 -7.90
N ASP A 246 25.57 -8.54 -6.78
CA ASP A 246 25.20 -9.08 -5.46
C ASP A 246 23.71 -9.41 -5.38
N ALA A 247 22.87 -8.56 -5.97
CA ALA A 247 21.43 -8.79 -6.00
C ALA A 247 21.07 -10.04 -6.81
N ILE A 248 21.69 -10.21 -8.00
CA ILE A 248 21.48 -11.38 -8.86
C ILE A 248 22.02 -12.66 -8.20
N ALA A 249 23.19 -12.59 -7.57
CA ALA A 249 23.79 -13.72 -6.87
C ALA A 249 22.88 -14.22 -5.73
N LYS A 250 22.34 -13.32 -4.92
CA LYS A 250 21.38 -13.66 -3.85
C LYS A 250 20.12 -14.33 -4.40
N THR A 251 19.58 -13.84 -5.51
CA THR A 251 18.40 -14.46 -6.14
C THR A 251 18.68 -15.88 -6.63
N LYS A 252 19.86 -16.12 -7.23
CA LYS A 252 20.27 -17.47 -7.66
C LYS A 252 20.47 -18.42 -6.48
N GLU A 253 20.93 -17.90 -5.34
CA GLU A 253 21.09 -18.70 -4.13
C GLU A 253 19.76 -19.25 -3.61
N VAL A 254 18.64 -18.52 -3.78
CA VAL A 254 17.31 -19.03 -3.42
C VAL A 254 16.94 -20.28 -4.25
N ALA A 255 17.16 -20.23 -5.57
CA ALA A 255 16.92 -21.38 -6.43
C ALA A 255 17.82 -22.57 -6.04
N ALA A 256 19.11 -22.30 -5.79
CA ALA A 256 20.05 -23.32 -5.34
C ALA A 256 19.69 -23.92 -3.96
N ALA A 257 19.14 -23.12 -3.04
CA ALA A 257 18.66 -23.59 -1.75
C ALA A 257 17.48 -24.55 -1.91
N ILE A 258 16.53 -24.24 -2.79
CA ILE A 258 15.40 -25.13 -3.12
C ILE A 258 15.91 -26.45 -3.71
N GLU A 259 16.86 -26.42 -4.65
CA GLU A 259 17.45 -27.63 -5.24
C GLU A 259 18.14 -28.52 -4.19
N ARG A 260 18.78 -27.91 -3.19
CA ARG A 260 19.39 -28.61 -2.04
C ARG A 260 18.38 -29.03 -0.97
N LYS A 261 17.08 -28.77 -1.17
CA LYS A 261 15.99 -29.01 -0.19
C LYS A 261 16.17 -28.23 1.13
N ASP A 262 16.90 -27.13 1.11
CA ASP A 262 17.04 -26.19 2.23
C ASP A 262 15.98 -25.08 2.09
N PHE A 263 14.75 -25.44 2.41
CA PHE A 263 13.58 -24.55 2.30
C PHE A 263 13.64 -23.39 3.30
N ASP A 264 14.26 -23.59 4.47
CA ASP A 264 14.44 -22.53 5.46
C ASP A 264 15.38 -21.43 4.94
N ALA A 265 16.46 -21.80 4.23
CA ALA A 265 17.30 -20.82 3.56
C ALA A 265 16.58 -20.14 2.40
N ALA A 266 15.76 -20.87 1.63
CA ALA A 266 14.96 -20.27 0.56
C ALA A 266 13.97 -19.23 1.09
N MET A 267 13.27 -19.54 2.20
CA MET A 267 12.38 -18.61 2.91
C MET A 267 13.11 -17.36 3.40
N ARG A 268 14.29 -17.51 4.05
CA ARG A 268 15.12 -16.37 4.49
C ARG A 268 15.68 -15.54 3.34
N GLY A 269 15.79 -16.13 2.15
CA GLY A 269 16.24 -15.46 0.94
C GLY A 269 15.17 -14.61 0.25
N ARG A 270 13.91 -14.64 0.72
CA ARG A 270 12.84 -13.75 0.27
C ARG A 270 12.83 -12.42 1.04
N ASP A 271 11.89 -11.55 0.68
CA ASP A 271 11.72 -10.25 1.35
C ASP A 271 11.42 -10.42 2.84
N ALA A 272 11.71 -9.37 3.63
CA ALA A 272 11.60 -9.41 5.09
C ALA A 272 10.16 -9.66 5.59
N GLU A 273 9.15 -9.47 4.74
CA GLU A 273 7.74 -9.61 5.11
C GLU A 273 7.17 -10.99 4.72
N PHE A 274 7.83 -11.73 3.84
CA PHE A 274 7.33 -12.99 3.30
C PHE A 274 7.00 -14.02 4.38
N GLU A 275 7.91 -14.23 5.33
CA GLU A 275 7.71 -15.16 6.45
C GLU A 275 6.58 -14.70 7.38
N GLU A 276 6.47 -13.39 7.61
CA GLU A 276 5.38 -12.82 8.43
C GLU A 276 4.02 -13.04 7.77
N PHE A 277 3.94 -12.88 6.45
CA PHE A 277 2.73 -13.13 5.67
C PHE A 277 2.34 -14.61 5.69
N LEU A 278 3.31 -15.52 5.56
CA LEU A 278 3.05 -16.95 5.67
C LEU A 278 2.54 -17.33 7.06
N HIS A 279 3.14 -16.77 8.12
CA HIS A 279 2.68 -16.98 9.49
C HIS A 279 1.26 -16.46 9.71
N ALA A 280 0.96 -15.25 9.22
CA ALA A 280 -0.37 -14.67 9.29
C ALA A 280 -1.41 -15.51 8.50
N PHE A 281 -1.03 -16.03 7.32
CA PHE A 281 -1.86 -16.93 6.55
C PHE A 281 -2.17 -18.21 7.33
N ASN A 282 -1.15 -18.86 7.88
CA ASN A 282 -1.29 -20.10 8.64
C ASN A 282 -2.18 -19.93 9.87
N ILE A 283 -2.07 -18.82 10.60
CA ILE A 283 -2.94 -18.55 11.75
C ILE A 283 -4.38 -18.30 11.29
N THR A 284 -4.59 -17.46 10.28
CA THR A 284 -5.95 -17.05 9.87
C THR A 284 -6.73 -18.15 9.16
N THR A 285 -6.04 -19.19 8.67
CA THR A 285 -6.63 -20.37 8.03
C THR A 285 -6.61 -21.61 8.90
N ALA A 286 -5.97 -21.57 10.08
CA ALA A 286 -5.94 -22.70 11.00
C ALA A 286 -7.32 -22.95 11.61
N ALA A 287 -8.11 -23.80 10.96
CA ALA A 287 -9.34 -24.30 11.53
C ALA A 287 -9.06 -25.33 12.63
N ASP A 288 -9.41 -24.91 13.84
CA ASP A 288 -9.54 -25.77 15.02
C ASP A 288 -8.36 -26.71 15.22
N LYS A 289 -7.18 -26.12 15.45
CA LYS A 289 -5.96 -26.79 15.88
C LYS A 289 -5.83 -26.66 17.40
N PRO A 290 -6.17 -27.68 18.20
CA PRO A 290 -6.14 -27.60 19.65
C PRO A 290 -4.75 -27.23 20.20
N GLU A 291 -3.69 -27.68 19.53
CA GLU A 291 -2.29 -27.37 19.83
C GLU A 291 -1.94 -25.88 19.81
N MET A 292 -2.71 -25.05 19.08
CA MET A 292 -2.49 -23.61 19.01
C MET A 292 -3.26 -22.84 20.09
N ARG A 293 -4.21 -23.49 20.77
CA ARG A 293 -5.05 -22.83 21.78
C ARG A 293 -4.26 -22.57 23.05
N LEU A 294 -4.44 -21.36 23.58
CA LEU A 294 -3.88 -21.01 24.88
C LEU A 294 -4.65 -21.71 26.01
N PRO A 295 -3.98 -21.95 27.15
CA PRO A 295 -4.63 -22.34 28.40
C PRO A 295 -5.78 -21.40 28.77
N GLN A 296 -6.80 -21.89 29.47
CA GLN A 296 -8.03 -21.15 29.70
C GLN A 296 -7.80 -19.84 30.46
N GLU A 297 -6.89 -19.85 31.44
CA GLU A 297 -6.47 -18.71 32.25
C GLU A 297 -5.74 -17.62 31.46
N LYS A 298 -5.28 -17.93 30.25
CA LYS A 298 -4.60 -17.00 29.35
C LYS A 298 -5.52 -16.44 28.24
N ARG A 299 -6.81 -16.81 28.24
CA ARG A 299 -7.76 -16.39 27.21
C ARG A 299 -8.40 -15.05 27.59
N MET A 300 -8.39 -14.11 26.65
CA MET A 300 -9.01 -12.79 26.78
C MET A 300 -10.32 -12.70 25.98
N ARG A 301 -11.18 -11.78 26.38
CA ARG A 301 -12.29 -11.28 25.57
C ARG A 301 -11.87 -9.96 24.91
N VAL A 302 -11.71 -9.98 23.59
CA VAL A 302 -11.17 -8.85 22.83
C VAL A 302 -12.31 -8.08 22.17
N GLY A 303 -12.54 -6.84 22.60
CA GLY A 303 -13.48 -5.93 21.97
C GLY A 303 -12.92 -5.39 20.65
N ILE A 304 -13.69 -5.47 19.57
CA ILE A 304 -13.33 -4.97 18.25
C ILE A 304 -14.34 -3.90 17.83
N ILE A 305 -13.86 -2.71 17.49
CA ILE A 305 -14.70 -1.54 17.18
C ILE A 305 -14.15 -0.76 16.00
N HIS A 306 -15.05 -0.27 15.14
CA HIS A 306 -14.68 0.65 14.07
C HIS A 306 -15.08 2.09 14.43
N VAL A 307 -14.16 3.04 14.23
CA VAL A 307 -14.37 4.46 14.57
C VAL A 307 -13.84 5.36 13.45
N GLY A 308 -14.68 6.28 12.97
CA GLY A 308 -14.37 7.21 11.89
C GLY A 308 -15.12 6.88 10.59
N ALA A 309 -14.61 7.40 9.47
CA ALA A 309 -15.16 7.13 8.15
C ALA A 309 -14.76 5.72 7.66
N PRO A 310 -15.60 5.04 6.86
CA PRO A 310 -15.24 3.75 6.27
C PRO A 310 -14.00 3.84 5.39
N ALA A 311 -13.17 2.80 5.44
CA ALA A 311 -11.95 2.68 4.63
C ALA A 311 -11.76 1.23 4.16
N GLY A 312 -11.12 1.06 3.00
CA GLY A 312 -10.77 -0.26 2.48
C GLY A 312 -9.92 -1.05 3.48
N GLY A 313 -10.26 -2.30 3.73
CA GLY A 313 -9.49 -3.21 4.60
C GLY A 313 -9.93 -3.26 6.06
N MET A 314 -10.85 -2.40 6.54
CA MET A 314 -11.37 -2.48 7.92
C MET A 314 -11.92 -3.88 8.25
N ASN A 315 -12.76 -4.40 7.34
CA ASN A 315 -13.34 -5.73 7.46
C ASN A 315 -12.28 -6.84 7.40
N ALA A 316 -11.23 -6.68 6.58
CA ALA A 316 -10.13 -7.63 6.48
C ALA A 316 -9.29 -7.69 7.77
N ALA A 317 -9.03 -6.54 8.40
CA ALA A 317 -8.35 -6.45 9.69
C ALA A 317 -9.17 -7.14 10.79
N THR A 318 -10.47 -6.86 10.84
CA THR A 318 -11.39 -7.47 11.80
C THR A 318 -11.50 -8.98 11.59
N ARG A 319 -11.60 -9.46 10.35
CA ARG A 319 -11.54 -10.90 10.04
C ARG A 319 -10.27 -11.55 10.57
N ALA A 320 -9.12 -10.94 10.35
CA ALA A 320 -7.84 -11.47 10.80
C ALA A 320 -7.75 -11.52 12.33
N ALA A 321 -8.23 -10.48 13.02
CA ALA A 321 -8.31 -10.44 14.48
C ALA A 321 -9.26 -11.52 15.03
N VAL A 322 -10.44 -11.70 14.43
CA VAL A 322 -11.41 -12.74 14.78
C VAL A 322 -10.80 -14.13 14.60
N ALA A 323 -10.20 -14.40 13.43
CA ALA A 323 -9.58 -15.69 13.16
C ALA A 323 -8.46 -15.99 14.17
N TYR A 324 -7.58 -15.02 14.43
CA TYR A 324 -6.53 -15.15 15.44
C TYR A 324 -7.09 -15.46 16.82
N CYS A 325 -8.11 -14.72 17.26
CA CYS A 325 -8.75 -14.92 18.56
C CYS A 325 -9.27 -16.35 18.69
N LEU A 326 -10.03 -16.83 17.70
CA LEU A 326 -10.60 -18.17 17.72
C LEU A 326 -9.54 -19.27 17.68
N THR A 327 -8.48 -19.10 16.89
CA THR A 327 -7.35 -20.05 16.84
C THR A 327 -6.61 -20.16 18.18
N LYS A 328 -6.44 -19.04 18.89
CA LYS A 328 -5.81 -19.02 20.23
C LYS A 328 -6.78 -19.31 21.38
N GLY A 329 -8.08 -19.37 21.11
CA GLY A 329 -9.14 -19.61 22.10
C GLY A 329 -9.62 -18.35 22.83
N HIS A 330 -9.21 -17.15 22.41
CA HIS A 330 -9.80 -15.89 22.85
C HIS A 330 -11.24 -15.74 22.31
N THR A 331 -12.02 -14.86 22.93
CA THR A 331 -13.38 -14.55 22.48
C THR A 331 -13.40 -13.18 21.80
N PRO A 332 -13.58 -13.10 20.46
CA PRO A 332 -13.73 -11.83 19.77
C PRO A 332 -15.15 -11.27 19.98
N VAL A 333 -15.24 -10.02 20.43
CA VAL A 333 -16.51 -9.32 20.71
C VAL A 333 -16.61 -8.10 19.80
N ALA A 334 -17.52 -8.11 18.83
CA ALA A 334 -17.80 -6.96 17.99
C ALA A 334 -18.67 -5.91 18.70
N LEU A 335 -18.21 -4.67 18.65
CA LEU A 335 -18.91 -3.48 19.15
C LEU A 335 -19.47 -2.72 17.95
N TYR A 336 -20.75 -2.98 17.64
CA TYR A 336 -21.39 -2.47 16.44
C TYR A 336 -21.69 -0.98 16.54
N ASN A 337 -21.57 -0.29 15.40
CA ASN A 337 -21.89 1.13 15.24
C ASN A 337 -21.15 2.04 16.24
N GLY A 338 -19.86 1.78 16.45
CA GLY A 338 -18.98 2.60 17.29
C GLY A 338 -19.46 2.75 18.74
N PHE A 339 -18.97 3.78 19.43
CA PHE A 339 -19.35 4.05 20.82
C PHE A 339 -20.85 4.33 20.99
N PRO A 340 -21.54 5.06 20.08
CA PRO A 340 -22.98 5.27 20.22
C PRO A 340 -23.80 3.98 20.18
N GLY A 341 -23.47 3.07 19.27
CA GLY A 341 -24.14 1.77 19.18
C GLY A 341 -23.95 0.96 20.45
N MET A 342 -22.70 0.84 20.91
CA MET A 342 -22.39 0.16 22.17
C MET A 342 -23.04 0.84 23.39
N CYS A 343 -23.07 2.16 23.48
CA CYS A 343 -23.59 2.82 24.69
C CYS A 343 -25.11 2.81 24.76
N ARG A 344 -25.79 2.97 23.60
CA ARG A 344 -27.25 3.14 23.54
C ARG A 344 -28.01 1.84 23.28
N HIS A 345 -27.37 0.87 22.61
CA HIS A 345 -28.06 -0.28 22.02
C HIS A 345 -27.38 -1.62 22.37
N HIS A 346 -26.52 -1.70 23.40
CA HIS A 346 -25.77 -2.93 23.68
C HIS A 346 -26.65 -4.15 24.00
N ASP A 347 -27.83 -3.95 24.59
CA ASP A 347 -28.75 -5.01 25.01
C ASP A 347 -30.15 -4.93 24.37
N ASP A 348 -30.25 -4.23 23.23
CA ASP A 348 -31.46 -4.23 22.41
C ASP A 348 -31.89 -5.66 22.02
N LYS A 349 -33.20 -5.88 21.89
CA LYS A 349 -33.80 -7.16 21.48
C LYS A 349 -34.45 -7.02 20.10
N PRO A 350 -34.33 -8.03 19.20
CA PRO A 350 -33.74 -9.35 19.44
C PRO A 350 -32.21 -9.39 19.36
N ILE A 351 -31.55 -8.34 18.85
CA ILE A 351 -30.11 -8.33 18.65
C ILE A 351 -29.50 -6.98 19.08
N GLY A 352 -28.66 -7.02 20.10
CA GLY A 352 -27.93 -5.85 20.61
C GLY A 352 -26.71 -5.47 19.77
N ALA A 353 -26.07 -4.35 20.11
CA ALA A 353 -24.88 -3.85 19.45
C ALA A 353 -23.56 -4.50 19.93
N VAL A 354 -23.58 -5.32 21.00
CA VAL A 354 -22.40 -6.04 21.47
C VAL A 354 -22.61 -7.53 21.23
N ARG A 355 -21.77 -8.14 20.39
CA ARG A 355 -21.95 -9.53 19.93
C ARG A 355 -20.64 -10.27 19.91
N GLU A 356 -20.65 -11.53 20.33
CA GLU A 356 -19.54 -12.44 20.10
C GLU A 356 -19.54 -12.87 18.63
N LEU A 357 -18.36 -12.89 18.01
CA LEU A 357 -18.22 -13.31 16.62
C LEU A 357 -17.76 -14.76 16.53
N ASN A 358 -18.39 -15.50 15.64
CA ASN A 358 -17.93 -16.82 15.21
C ASN A 358 -17.12 -16.70 13.93
N TRP A 359 -16.44 -17.80 13.58
CA TRP A 359 -15.59 -17.84 12.39
C TRP A 359 -16.37 -17.56 11.09
N LEU A 360 -17.59 -18.11 10.96
CA LEU A 360 -18.45 -17.92 9.80
C LEU A 360 -18.89 -16.46 9.61
N ASP A 361 -19.07 -15.71 10.69
CA ASP A 361 -19.58 -14.33 10.63
C ASP A 361 -18.62 -13.46 9.82
N ALA A 362 -17.31 -13.68 9.97
CA ALA A 362 -16.26 -12.89 9.34
C ALA A 362 -15.63 -13.55 8.08
N GLU A 363 -16.08 -14.74 7.66
CA GLU A 363 -15.44 -15.53 6.60
C GLU A 363 -15.22 -14.71 5.32
N ASN A 364 -16.28 -14.02 4.86
CA ASN A 364 -16.31 -13.30 3.59
C ASN A 364 -15.90 -11.82 3.71
N TRP A 365 -15.39 -11.38 4.86
CA TRP A 365 -15.09 -9.97 5.12
C TRP A 365 -13.78 -9.50 4.50
N VAL A 366 -12.91 -10.41 4.06
CA VAL A 366 -11.58 -10.08 3.49
C VAL A 366 -11.67 -9.17 2.27
N SER A 367 -12.64 -9.39 1.39
CA SER A 367 -12.80 -8.66 0.12
C SER A 367 -13.91 -7.61 0.17
N ARG A 368 -14.63 -7.47 1.29
CA ARG A 368 -15.72 -6.50 1.41
C ARG A 368 -15.22 -5.12 1.81
N GLY A 369 -15.63 -4.11 1.04
CA GLY A 369 -15.46 -2.71 1.42
C GLY A 369 -16.41 -2.28 2.52
N GLY A 370 -16.32 -1.01 2.91
CA GLY A 370 -17.15 -0.46 3.99
C GLY A 370 -16.81 -1.06 5.36
N SER A 371 -17.83 -1.26 6.18
CA SER A 371 -17.70 -1.71 7.58
C SER A 371 -18.89 -2.58 7.98
N GLU A 372 -18.71 -3.90 8.06
CA GLU A 372 -19.76 -4.88 8.39
C GLU A 372 -20.27 -4.74 9.83
N ILE A 373 -19.42 -4.31 10.76
CA ILE A 373 -19.81 -4.00 12.14
C ILE A 373 -20.31 -2.55 12.31
N GLY A 374 -20.35 -1.76 11.24
CA GLY A 374 -20.72 -0.33 11.28
C GLY A 374 -19.67 0.58 11.94
N THR A 375 -19.56 1.81 11.46
CA THR A 375 -18.59 2.81 11.95
C THR A 375 -19.22 4.20 11.97
N ASN A 376 -18.79 5.06 12.89
CA ASN A 376 -19.13 6.47 12.94
C ASN A 376 -18.03 7.28 13.64
N ARG A 377 -18.15 8.62 13.59
CA ARG A 377 -17.13 9.56 14.10
C ARG A 377 -17.27 9.90 15.59
N ALA A 378 -18.27 9.34 16.29
CA ALA A 378 -18.56 9.75 17.65
C ALA A 378 -17.52 9.20 18.63
N LEU A 379 -17.21 10.01 19.63
CA LEU A 379 -16.17 9.74 20.62
C LEU A 379 -16.75 9.16 21.92
N PRO A 380 -15.94 8.49 22.75
CA PRO A 380 -16.33 8.03 24.08
C PRO A 380 -16.86 9.18 24.96
N SER A 381 -16.22 10.35 24.91
CA SER A 381 -16.63 11.56 25.64
C SER A 381 -18.07 11.99 25.34
N GLU A 382 -18.49 11.91 24.08
CA GLU A 382 -19.84 12.27 23.62
C GLU A 382 -20.92 11.28 24.07
N CYS A 383 -20.54 10.02 24.27
CA CYS A 383 -21.44 8.95 24.70
C CYS A 383 -21.53 8.81 26.22
N GLY A 384 -20.59 9.40 26.95
CA GLY A 384 -20.44 9.30 28.40
C GLY A 384 -19.50 8.17 28.82
N TYR A 385 -18.47 8.53 29.59
CA TYR A 385 -17.50 7.57 30.11
C TYR A 385 -18.11 6.54 31.05
N ASP A 386 -19.11 6.92 31.85
CA ASP A 386 -19.78 6.02 32.79
C ASP A 386 -20.47 4.85 32.06
N GLN A 387 -21.21 5.15 30.99
CA GLN A 387 -21.89 4.14 30.18
C GLN A 387 -20.88 3.28 29.40
N THR A 388 -19.82 3.88 28.87
CA THR A 388 -18.75 3.16 28.18
C THR A 388 -18.06 2.17 29.13
N ALA A 389 -17.71 2.61 30.34
CA ALA A 389 -17.10 1.78 31.38
C ALA A 389 -18.06 0.67 31.86
N PHE A 390 -19.35 0.99 32.00
CA PHE A 390 -20.39 0.00 32.30
C PHE A 390 -20.43 -1.12 31.26
N CYS A 391 -20.45 -0.79 29.97
CA CYS A 391 -20.42 -1.79 28.89
C CYS A 391 -19.14 -2.65 28.95
N PHE A 392 -17.97 -2.05 29.14
CA PHE A 392 -16.71 -2.79 29.21
C PHE A 392 -16.73 -3.80 30.36
N ASN A 393 -17.25 -3.43 31.52
CA ASN A 393 -17.42 -4.35 32.66
C ASN A 393 -18.51 -5.39 32.42
N LYS A 394 -19.69 -5.00 31.90
CA LYS A 394 -20.84 -5.90 31.66
C LYS A 394 -20.48 -7.06 30.72
N TYR A 395 -19.70 -6.77 29.68
CA TYR A 395 -19.29 -7.75 28.67
C TYR A 395 -17.89 -8.34 28.92
N ASN A 396 -17.27 -8.01 30.06
CA ASN A 396 -15.93 -8.45 30.46
C ASN A 396 -14.89 -8.24 29.36
N ILE A 397 -14.74 -7.01 28.85
CA ILE A 397 -13.76 -6.71 27.81
C ILE A 397 -12.37 -6.60 28.45
N ASP A 398 -11.47 -7.52 28.08
CA ASP A 398 -10.11 -7.60 28.62
C ASP A 398 -9.09 -6.84 27.76
N ALA A 399 -9.40 -6.60 26.49
CA ALA A 399 -8.54 -5.89 25.54
C ALA A 399 -9.40 -5.20 24.47
N LEU A 400 -8.89 -4.10 23.91
CA LEU A 400 -9.60 -3.33 22.87
C LEU A 400 -8.76 -3.19 21.60
N PHE A 401 -9.35 -3.57 20.47
CA PHE A 401 -8.81 -3.36 19.13
C PHE A 401 -9.69 -2.39 18.36
N VAL A 402 -9.14 -1.20 18.08
CA VAL A 402 -9.85 -0.10 17.44
C VAL A 402 -9.32 0.06 16.03
N VAL A 403 -10.19 -0.08 15.02
CA VAL A 403 -9.84 0.12 13.62
C VAL A 403 -10.45 1.41 13.13
N GLY A 404 -9.64 2.37 12.68
CA GLY A 404 -10.22 3.65 12.27
C GLY A 404 -9.26 4.81 12.04
N GLY A 405 -9.85 5.95 11.72
CA GLY A 405 -9.12 7.16 11.35
C GLY A 405 -8.66 7.98 12.56
N PHE A 406 -8.56 9.29 12.38
CA PHE A 406 -8.14 10.20 13.45
C PHE A 406 -9.12 10.20 14.64
N GLU A 407 -10.42 9.96 14.41
CA GLU A 407 -11.39 9.76 15.49
C GLU A 407 -11.08 8.51 16.34
N ALA A 408 -10.59 7.43 15.75
CA ALA A 408 -10.17 6.23 16.49
C ALA A 408 -8.96 6.53 17.39
N PHE A 409 -7.98 7.24 16.83
CA PHE A 409 -6.83 7.74 17.58
C PHE A 409 -7.28 8.63 18.76
N THR A 410 -8.18 9.58 18.51
CA THR A 410 -8.73 10.46 19.55
C THR A 410 -9.49 9.67 20.61
N ALA A 411 -10.31 8.69 20.21
CA ALA A 411 -11.08 7.87 21.13
C ALA A 411 -10.19 7.06 22.09
N VAL A 412 -9.10 6.45 21.59
CA VAL A 412 -8.18 5.72 22.47
C VAL A 412 -7.37 6.66 23.36
N SER A 413 -7.02 7.85 22.88
CA SER A 413 -6.43 8.91 23.71
C SER A 413 -7.35 9.28 24.88
N GLU A 414 -8.65 9.49 24.61
CA GLU A 414 -9.64 9.77 25.66
C GLU A 414 -9.77 8.61 26.67
N LEU A 415 -9.88 7.37 26.19
CA LEU A 415 -9.97 6.20 27.07
C LEU A 415 -8.70 6.03 27.93
N ARG A 416 -7.52 6.28 27.36
CA ARG A 416 -6.23 6.24 28.07
C ARG A 416 -6.21 7.26 29.21
N GLN A 417 -6.56 8.51 28.92
CA GLN A 417 -6.60 9.57 29.94
C GLN A 417 -7.65 9.28 31.03
N ALA A 418 -8.77 8.66 30.65
CA ALA A 418 -9.84 8.27 31.56
C ALA A 418 -9.48 7.08 32.49
N ARG A 419 -8.37 6.36 32.26
CA ARG A 419 -7.89 5.24 33.12
C ARG A 419 -7.65 5.63 34.58
N ALA A 420 -7.39 6.91 34.85
CA ALA A 420 -7.24 7.41 36.21
C ALA A 420 -8.54 7.27 37.02
N ARG A 421 -9.68 7.52 36.37
CA ARG A 421 -11.01 7.54 37.00
C ARG A 421 -11.77 6.22 36.82
N TYR A 422 -11.56 5.52 35.72
CA TYR A 422 -12.31 4.30 35.37
C TYR A 422 -11.39 3.10 35.30
N GLU A 423 -11.59 2.14 36.20
CA GLU A 423 -10.84 0.88 36.22
C GLU A 423 -11.09 0.02 34.97
N ALA A 424 -12.28 0.14 34.36
CA ALA A 424 -12.66 -0.59 33.15
C ALA A 424 -11.75 -0.30 31.94
N PHE A 425 -11.12 0.88 31.88
CA PHE A 425 -10.25 1.27 30.77
C PHE A 425 -8.79 0.86 30.96
N ARG A 426 -8.45 0.23 32.10
CA ARG A 426 -7.10 -0.24 32.44
C ARG A 426 -6.80 -1.59 31.78
N ILE A 427 -7.12 -1.68 30.50
CA ILE A 427 -6.94 -2.82 29.61
C ILE A 427 -5.99 -2.43 28.47
N PRO A 428 -5.27 -3.38 27.84
CA PRO A 428 -4.48 -3.09 26.66
C PRO A 428 -5.36 -2.66 25.49
N MET A 429 -4.94 -1.60 24.79
CA MET A 429 -5.66 -1.01 23.67
C MET A 429 -4.71 -0.80 22.49
N VAL A 430 -5.14 -1.21 21.29
CA VAL A 430 -4.40 -0.95 20.05
C VAL A 430 -5.29 -0.23 19.04
N VAL A 431 -4.76 0.85 18.47
CA VAL A 431 -5.35 1.53 17.30
C VAL A 431 -4.66 1.04 16.03
N LEU A 432 -5.45 0.52 15.09
CA LEU A 432 -5.05 0.30 13.70
C LEU A 432 -5.57 1.47 12.83
N PRO A 433 -4.67 2.32 12.31
CA PRO A 433 -5.02 3.40 11.41
C PRO A 433 -5.71 2.93 10.12
N ALA A 434 -6.97 3.30 9.96
CA ALA A 434 -7.81 2.98 8.81
C ALA A 434 -8.54 4.25 8.33
N THR A 435 -8.04 4.84 7.25
CA THR A 435 -8.58 6.06 6.66
C THR A 435 -8.02 6.21 5.25
N VAL A 436 -8.81 6.78 4.34
CA VAL A 436 -8.33 7.14 3.01
C VAL A 436 -7.29 8.26 3.06
N SER A 437 -7.34 9.13 4.08
CA SER A 437 -6.55 10.35 4.12
C SER A 437 -5.10 10.18 4.55
N ASN A 438 -4.72 9.01 5.06
CA ASN A 438 -3.41 8.76 5.67
C ASN A 438 -2.96 9.83 6.69
N ASN A 439 -3.92 10.35 7.46
CA ASN A 439 -3.73 11.48 8.36
C ASN A 439 -3.64 11.07 9.83
N VAL A 440 -3.41 9.80 10.14
CA VAL A 440 -3.28 9.31 11.51
C VAL A 440 -1.80 9.32 11.90
N PRO A 441 -1.40 10.11 12.91
CA PRO A 441 -0.04 10.11 13.44
C PRO A 441 0.36 8.73 13.94
N GLY A 442 1.63 8.38 13.88
CA GLY A 442 2.10 7.07 14.33
C GLY A 442 2.49 6.10 13.22
N THR A 443 2.01 6.32 12.00
CA THR A 443 2.23 5.45 10.83
C THR A 443 2.49 6.26 9.57
N GLU A 444 3.27 5.69 8.64
CA GLU A 444 3.40 6.18 7.26
C GLU A 444 2.28 5.65 6.35
N TYR A 445 1.50 4.67 6.81
CA TYR A 445 0.45 4.03 6.04
C TYR A 445 -0.77 3.69 6.89
N SER A 446 -1.93 4.21 6.50
CA SER A 446 -3.24 3.76 6.95
C SER A 446 -3.88 2.82 5.94
N ILE A 447 -4.57 1.79 6.43
CA ILE A 447 -5.35 0.92 5.55
C ILE A 447 -6.49 1.71 4.91
N GLY A 448 -6.73 1.44 3.63
CA GLY A 448 -7.72 2.10 2.78
C GLY A 448 -7.14 3.22 1.94
N SER A 449 -5.90 3.66 2.22
CA SER A 449 -5.23 4.71 1.44
C SER A 449 -4.85 4.22 0.03
N ASP A 450 -4.36 2.99 -0.14
CA ASP A 450 -4.06 2.42 -1.46
C ASP A 450 -5.32 2.16 -2.28
N THR A 451 -6.38 1.64 -1.65
CA THR A 451 -7.71 1.51 -2.28
C THR A 451 -8.21 2.86 -2.80
N CYS A 452 -8.04 3.93 -2.01
CA CYS A 452 -8.41 5.29 -2.41
C CYS A 452 -7.60 5.78 -3.61
N LEU A 453 -6.28 5.60 -3.56
CA LEU A 453 -5.40 6.02 -4.64
C LEU A 453 -5.74 5.30 -5.96
N ASN A 454 -5.98 3.99 -5.93
CA ASN A 454 -6.36 3.25 -7.14
C ASN A 454 -7.71 3.74 -7.68
N ALA A 455 -8.73 3.95 -6.84
CA ALA A 455 -10.02 4.47 -7.27
C ALA A 455 -9.91 5.89 -7.88
N LEU A 456 -9.08 6.75 -7.28
CA LEU A 456 -8.83 8.10 -7.79
C LEU A 456 -8.05 8.08 -9.11
N ILE A 457 -7.07 7.19 -9.25
CA ILE A 457 -6.27 7.04 -10.49
C ILE A 457 -7.15 6.51 -11.62
N ASP A 458 -7.99 5.50 -11.39
CA ASP A 458 -8.91 4.98 -12.40
C ASP A 458 -9.89 6.07 -12.87
N TYR A 459 -10.41 6.87 -11.93
CA TYR A 459 -11.22 8.05 -12.25
C TYR A 459 -10.43 9.07 -13.07
N CYS A 460 -9.20 9.37 -12.67
CA CYS A 460 -8.32 10.33 -13.34
C CYS A 460 -7.93 9.88 -14.75
N ASP A 461 -7.70 8.58 -14.97
CA ASP A 461 -7.39 8.03 -16.29
C ASP A 461 -8.59 8.18 -17.24
N ALA A 462 -9.82 7.92 -16.76
CA ALA A 462 -11.03 8.10 -17.54
C ALA A 462 -11.26 9.57 -17.95
N ILE A 463 -11.07 10.53 -17.04
CA ILE A 463 -11.18 11.96 -17.37
C ILE A 463 -10.01 12.43 -18.25
N LYS A 464 -8.80 11.89 -18.08
CA LYS A 464 -7.63 12.20 -18.91
C LYS A 464 -7.87 11.78 -20.36
N GLN A 465 -8.51 10.63 -20.56
CA GLN A 465 -8.96 10.17 -21.86
C GLN A 465 -10.00 11.13 -22.46
N SER A 466 -10.98 11.58 -21.68
CA SER A 466 -11.98 12.57 -22.13
C SER A 466 -11.35 13.91 -22.53
N ALA A 467 -10.41 14.41 -21.72
CA ALA A 467 -9.65 15.63 -21.99
C ALA A 467 -8.83 15.51 -23.28
N SER A 468 -8.17 14.37 -23.45
CA SER A 468 -7.38 14.05 -24.64
C SER A 468 -8.23 13.97 -25.90
N ALA A 469 -9.45 13.43 -25.80
CA ALA A 469 -10.39 13.31 -26.93
C ALA A 469 -10.91 14.68 -27.39
N SER A 470 -11.22 15.58 -26.45
CA SER A 470 -11.71 16.93 -26.77
C SER A 470 -10.60 17.88 -27.25
N ARG A 471 -9.32 17.50 -27.03
CA ARG A 471 -8.12 18.32 -27.24
C ARG A 471 -8.12 19.60 -26.41
N ARG A 472 -6.93 20.13 -26.11
CA ARG A 472 -6.75 21.43 -25.42
C ARG A 472 -7.69 21.63 -24.22
N ARG A 473 -7.71 20.65 -23.32
CA ARG A 473 -8.58 20.65 -22.13
C ARG A 473 -7.80 20.31 -20.87
N VAL A 474 -8.10 21.07 -19.82
CA VAL A 474 -7.60 20.87 -18.46
C VAL A 474 -8.75 20.42 -17.55
N PHE A 475 -8.50 19.47 -16.67
CA PHE A 475 -9.39 19.16 -15.54
C PHE A 475 -8.76 19.57 -14.22
N VAL A 476 -9.52 20.26 -13.37
CA VAL A 476 -9.21 20.46 -11.95
C VAL A 476 -10.02 19.44 -11.16
N VAL A 477 -9.34 18.49 -10.52
CA VAL A 477 -9.97 17.36 -9.84
C VAL A 477 -9.82 17.53 -8.34
N GLU A 478 -10.92 17.46 -7.62
CA GLU A 478 -10.91 17.48 -6.16
C GLU A 478 -10.47 16.13 -5.60
N THR A 479 -9.55 16.16 -4.62
CA THR A 479 -9.13 14.98 -3.88
C THR A 479 -9.55 15.09 -2.41
N GLN A 480 -9.95 13.95 -1.82
CA GLN A 480 -10.12 13.84 -0.37
C GLN A 480 -8.76 13.84 0.33
N GLY A 481 -8.79 13.90 1.66
CA GLY A 481 -7.58 13.90 2.47
C GLY A 481 -7.70 14.72 3.75
N GLY A 482 -8.83 15.40 3.97
CA GLY A 482 -8.94 16.34 5.07
C GLY A 482 -7.84 17.40 4.94
N ALA A 483 -7.07 17.60 6.01
CA ALA A 483 -5.94 18.54 5.98
C ALA A 483 -4.62 17.89 5.56
N SER A 484 -4.61 16.64 5.08
CA SER A 484 -3.39 15.99 4.55
C SER A 484 -3.42 15.96 3.02
N GLY A 485 -2.37 16.47 2.39
CA GLY A 485 -2.17 16.41 0.93
C GLY A 485 -1.70 15.05 0.39
N TYR A 486 -1.53 14.01 1.23
CA TYR A 486 -0.97 12.71 0.84
C TYR A 486 -1.58 12.14 -0.43
N ILE A 487 -2.91 12.02 -0.47
CA ILE A 487 -3.65 11.46 -1.61
C ILE A 487 -3.48 12.33 -2.87
N ALA A 488 -3.51 13.66 -2.72
CA ALA A 488 -3.32 14.58 -3.83
C ALA A 488 -1.94 14.42 -4.45
N THR A 489 -0.89 14.31 -3.63
CA THR A 489 0.49 14.23 -4.07
C THR A 489 0.80 12.89 -4.73
N LEU A 490 0.46 11.77 -4.10
CA LEU A 490 0.73 10.45 -4.67
C LEU A 490 -0.09 10.17 -5.94
N ALA A 491 -1.36 10.58 -5.96
CA ALA A 491 -2.15 10.50 -7.18
C ALA A 491 -1.55 11.41 -8.27
N GLY A 492 -1.10 12.61 -7.92
CA GLY A 492 -0.48 13.56 -8.83
C GLY A 492 0.77 13.00 -9.49
N LEU A 493 1.62 12.35 -8.70
CA LEU A 493 2.79 11.62 -9.17
C LEU A 493 2.40 10.49 -10.13
N SER A 494 1.39 9.71 -9.77
CA SER A 494 0.97 8.52 -10.53
C SER A 494 0.31 8.83 -11.88
N ILE A 495 -0.42 9.94 -11.98
CA ILE A 495 -1.13 10.32 -13.23
C ILE A 495 -0.35 11.33 -14.09
N GLY A 496 0.76 11.86 -13.56
CA GLY A 496 1.50 12.97 -14.14
C GLY A 496 0.68 14.26 -14.15
N ALA A 497 0.14 14.65 -12.99
CA ALA A 497 -0.58 15.91 -12.83
C ALA A 497 0.36 17.10 -13.10
N VAL A 498 -0.20 18.16 -13.68
CA VAL A 498 0.55 19.40 -13.97
C VAL A 498 0.89 20.13 -12.68
N ALA A 499 -0.08 20.24 -11.79
CA ALA A 499 0.04 20.88 -10.49
C ALA A 499 -0.79 20.10 -9.47
N VAL A 500 -0.32 20.12 -8.23
CA VAL A 500 -1.02 19.58 -7.07
C VAL A 500 -1.14 20.69 -6.04
N TYR A 501 -2.36 21.03 -5.64
CA TYR A 501 -2.62 21.98 -4.57
C TYR A 501 -2.96 21.24 -3.28
N THR A 502 -2.15 21.45 -2.24
CA THR A 502 -2.26 20.75 -0.97
C THR A 502 -2.62 21.72 0.19
N PRO A 503 -3.16 21.21 1.32
CA PRO A 503 -3.44 22.04 2.50
C PRO A 503 -2.19 22.61 3.19
N GLU A 504 -1.05 21.95 3.04
CA GLU A 504 0.25 22.33 3.63
C GLU A 504 0.79 23.62 2.99
N GLU A 505 0.73 23.72 1.66
CA GLU A 505 1.19 24.91 0.93
C GLU A 505 0.08 25.96 0.79
N GLY A 506 -1.17 25.52 0.68
CA GLY A 506 -2.31 26.36 0.37
C GLY A 506 -2.35 26.80 -1.10
N ILE A 507 -3.25 27.73 -1.42
CA ILE A 507 -3.36 28.33 -2.77
C ILE A 507 -3.19 29.84 -2.66
N HIS A 508 -2.31 30.41 -3.48
CA HIS A 508 -2.03 31.84 -3.55
C HIS A 508 -2.20 32.34 -5.00
N LEU A 509 -2.54 33.62 -5.17
CA LEU A 509 -2.82 34.18 -6.50
C LEU A 509 -1.64 34.05 -7.47
N ASN A 510 -0.41 34.29 -7.02
CA ASN A 510 0.79 34.16 -7.85
C ASN A 510 0.97 32.73 -8.40
N MET A 511 0.68 31.72 -7.57
CA MET A 511 0.75 30.32 -7.97
C MET A 511 -0.22 30.04 -9.13
N LEU A 512 -1.47 30.51 -9.02
CA LEU A 512 -2.46 30.36 -10.09
C LEU A 512 -2.04 31.08 -11.37
N VAL A 513 -1.49 32.29 -11.26
CA VAL A 513 -1.01 33.08 -12.40
C VAL A 513 0.11 32.35 -13.15
N GLU A 514 1.11 31.86 -12.42
CA GLU A 514 2.24 31.13 -13.02
C GLU A 514 1.79 29.79 -13.62
N ASP A 515 0.90 29.06 -12.95
CA ASP A 515 0.35 27.80 -13.48
C ASP A 515 -0.47 28.02 -14.76
N ILE A 516 -1.23 29.12 -14.85
CA ILE A 516 -1.97 29.50 -16.06
C ILE A 516 -1.00 29.87 -17.20
N LYS A 517 0.05 30.65 -16.91
CA LYS A 517 1.09 30.97 -17.92
C LYS A 517 1.73 29.69 -18.44
N PHE A 518 2.12 28.79 -17.54
CA PHE A 518 2.72 27.51 -17.90
C PHE A 518 1.79 26.67 -18.79
N LEU A 519 0.50 26.58 -18.46
CA LEU A 519 -0.50 25.90 -19.29
C LEU A 519 -0.64 26.54 -20.68
N LYS A 520 -0.66 27.87 -20.77
CA LYS A 520 -0.71 28.61 -22.05
C LYS A 520 0.50 28.25 -22.92
N ASP A 521 1.70 28.23 -22.35
CA ASP A 521 2.92 27.90 -23.08
C ASP A 521 2.95 26.44 -23.54
N GLN A 522 2.46 25.51 -22.71
CA GLN A 522 2.34 24.10 -23.06
C GLN A 522 1.36 23.87 -24.22
N PHE A 523 0.16 24.47 -24.16
CA PHE A 523 -0.82 24.33 -25.25
C PHE A 523 -0.45 25.10 -26.52
N ALA A 524 0.37 26.16 -26.43
CA ALA A 524 0.91 26.83 -27.60
C ALA A 524 1.88 25.94 -28.40
N LYS A 525 2.59 25.05 -27.71
CA LYS A 525 3.50 24.06 -28.32
C LYS A 525 2.78 22.77 -28.76
N ASP A 526 1.50 22.61 -28.44
CA ASP A 526 0.73 21.43 -28.80
C ASP A 526 0.40 21.41 -30.30
N THR A 527 1.11 20.55 -31.05
CA THR A 527 0.94 20.31 -32.48
C THR A 527 -0.23 19.37 -32.80
N GLY A 528 -1.00 18.94 -31.79
CA GLY A 528 -2.23 18.14 -31.95
C GLY A 528 -1.98 16.65 -32.22
N GLN A 529 -0.76 16.15 -32.00
CA GLN A 529 -0.36 14.79 -32.39
C GLN A 529 -0.58 13.68 -31.34
N ALA A 530 -0.86 13.93 -30.05
CA ALA A 530 -1.30 12.88 -29.11
C ALA A 530 -1.77 13.39 -27.73
N ARG A 531 -2.75 12.68 -27.13
CA ARG A 531 -3.09 12.58 -25.68
C ARG A 531 -2.68 13.76 -24.77
N SER A 532 -3.05 14.99 -25.14
CA SER A 532 -2.57 16.21 -24.46
C SER A 532 -3.45 16.66 -23.29
N GLY A 533 -4.40 15.83 -22.85
CA GLY A 533 -5.25 16.13 -21.69
C GLY A 533 -4.42 16.39 -20.44
N LYS A 534 -4.63 17.54 -19.80
CA LYS A 534 -3.92 17.95 -18.58
C LYS A 534 -4.82 17.84 -17.36
N ILE A 535 -4.25 17.45 -16.24
CA ILE A 535 -4.97 17.34 -14.96
C ILE A 535 -4.23 18.16 -13.90
N ILE A 536 -4.99 18.85 -13.08
CA ILE A 536 -4.57 19.49 -11.84
C ILE A 536 -5.33 18.79 -10.71
N LEU A 537 -4.62 18.40 -9.65
CA LEU A 537 -5.25 17.85 -8.46
C LEU A 537 -5.32 18.92 -7.38
N ARG A 538 -6.45 19.01 -6.68
CA ARG A 538 -6.67 19.97 -5.59
C ARG A 538 -7.28 19.25 -4.41
N ASN A 539 -6.59 19.27 -3.28
CA ASN A 539 -7.15 18.74 -2.04
C ASN A 539 -8.33 19.61 -1.56
N GLU A 540 -9.36 18.98 -1.01
CA GLU A 540 -10.58 19.62 -0.51
C GLU A 540 -10.34 20.77 0.49
N LYS A 541 -9.27 20.71 1.31
CA LYS A 541 -8.87 21.74 2.27
C LYS A 541 -7.68 22.61 1.82
N ALA A 542 -7.22 22.52 0.57
CA ALA A 542 -6.13 23.36 0.05
C ALA A 542 -6.44 24.86 0.16
N SER A 543 -7.71 25.26 0.05
CA SER A 543 -8.15 26.63 0.29
C SER A 543 -9.63 26.68 0.62
N LYS A 544 -10.03 27.56 1.53
CA LYS A 544 -11.45 27.85 1.80
C LYS A 544 -12.09 28.73 0.72
N THR A 545 -11.29 29.48 -0.03
CA THR A 545 -11.74 30.47 -1.01
C THR A 545 -11.62 29.93 -2.43
N TYR A 546 -10.49 29.35 -2.77
CA TYR A 546 -10.24 28.77 -4.08
C TYR A 546 -10.81 27.34 -4.14
N SER A 547 -12.13 27.26 -4.35
CA SER A 547 -12.82 25.99 -4.59
C SER A 547 -12.39 25.37 -5.92
N THR A 548 -12.63 24.07 -6.09
CA THR A 548 -12.33 23.31 -7.31
C THR A 548 -12.98 23.97 -8.55
N GLU A 549 -14.24 24.40 -8.42
CA GLU A 549 -14.96 25.11 -9.48
C GLU A 549 -14.37 26.51 -9.72
N THR A 550 -14.08 27.26 -8.66
CA THR A 550 -13.50 28.61 -8.77
C THR A 550 -12.17 28.58 -9.51
N VAL A 551 -11.27 27.65 -9.16
CA VAL A 551 -9.97 27.48 -9.83
C VAL A 551 -10.17 27.14 -11.31
N ALA A 552 -11.08 26.21 -11.62
CA ALA A 552 -11.35 25.85 -13.01
C ALA A 552 -11.93 27.02 -13.82
N ASN A 553 -12.81 27.82 -13.23
CA ASN A 553 -13.41 28.98 -13.89
C ASN A 553 -12.38 30.10 -14.11
N ILE A 554 -11.49 30.37 -13.15
CA ILE A 554 -10.38 31.32 -13.33
C ILE A 554 -9.48 30.89 -14.48
N ILE A 555 -9.06 29.61 -14.50
CA ILE A 555 -8.21 29.08 -15.57
C ILE A 555 -8.92 29.16 -16.92
N ARG A 556 -10.24 28.89 -16.98
CA ARG A 556 -11.04 28.97 -18.20
C ARG A 556 -11.12 30.39 -18.75
N GLU A 557 -11.40 31.36 -17.90
CA GLU A 557 -11.51 32.78 -18.29
C GLU A 557 -10.15 33.29 -18.78
N GLU A 558 -9.10 33.05 -17.99
CA GLU A 558 -7.75 33.50 -18.30
C GLU A 558 -7.16 32.80 -19.54
N SER A 559 -7.67 31.64 -19.95
CA SER A 559 -7.17 30.95 -21.15
C SER A 559 -7.38 31.77 -22.42
N GLY A 560 -8.32 32.73 -22.44
CA GLY A 560 -8.66 33.53 -23.60
C GLY A 560 -9.13 32.68 -24.80
N GLY A 561 -9.79 31.55 -24.52
CA GLY A 561 -10.26 30.60 -25.53
C GLY A 561 -9.19 29.69 -26.13
N LYS A 562 -7.93 29.78 -25.69
CA LYS A 562 -6.84 28.92 -26.20
C LYS A 562 -6.99 27.45 -25.79
N PHE A 563 -7.59 27.22 -24.62
CA PHE A 563 -7.93 25.89 -24.10
C PHE A 563 -9.12 25.99 -23.13
N ASP A 564 -9.85 24.89 -22.94
CA ASP A 564 -10.97 24.82 -21.99
C ASP A 564 -10.50 24.25 -20.64
N CYS A 565 -11.18 24.61 -19.56
CA CYS A 565 -10.96 24.04 -18.24
C CYS A 565 -12.27 23.58 -17.61
N ARG A 566 -12.29 22.39 -17.01
CA ARG A 566 -13.45 21.81 -16.32
C ARG A 566 -13.05 21.38 -14.91
N PHE A 567 -14.02 21.33 -14.02
CA PHE A 567 -13.81 20.75 -12.69
C PHE A 567 -14.42 19.35 -12.63
N ALA A 568 -13.89 18.52 -11.74
CA ALA A 568 -14.39 17.18 -11.46
C ALA A 568 -14.30 16.92 -9.95
N VAL A 569 -15.38 16.41 -9.36
CA VAL A 569 -15.43 16.05 -7.93
C VAL A 569 -15.80 14.57 -7.85
N PRO A 570 -14.80 13.67 -7.70
CA PRO A 570 -15.07 12.24 -7.55
C PRO A 570 -15.94 11.95 -6.32
N GLY A 571 -15.75 12.72 -5.24
CA GLY A 571 -16.48 12.54 -3.99
C GLY A 571 -16.19 11.17 -3.36
N HIS A 572 -17.23 10.48 -2.91
CA HIS A 572 -17.15 9.26 -2.10
C HIS A 572 -16.67 8.01 -2.86
N VAL A 573 -16.59 8.05 -4.19
CA VAL A 573 -15.99 6.94 -4.97
C VAL A 573 -14.52 6.70 -4.57
N GLN A 574 -13.87 7.72 -4.00
CA GLN A 574 -12.52 7.66 -3.44
C GLN A 574 -12.40 6.71 -2.23
N GLN A 575 -13.50 6.29 -1.60
CA GLN A 575 -13.43 5.22 -0.59
C GLN A 575 -13.17 3.84 -1.21
N GLY A 576 -13.39 3.71 -2.51
CA GLY A 576 -13.36 2.45 -3.25
C GLY A 576 -14.58 1.57 -2.97
N GLY A 577 -14.78 0.59 -3.84
CA GLY A 577 -15.79 -0.46 -3.64
C GLY A 577 -15.18 -1.66 -2.94
N THR A 578 -14.35 -2.40 -3.66
CA THR A 578 -13.63 -3.57 -3.17
C THR A 578 -12.22 -3.14 -2.75
N PRO A 579 -11.73 -3.46 -1.53
CA PRO A 579 -10.38 -3.09 -1.09
C PRO A 579 -9.30 -3.66 -2.01
N SER A 580 -8.22 -2.91 -2.22
CA SER A 580 -7.06 -3.39 -2.97
C SER A 580 -6.35 -4.53 -2.23
N PRO A 581 -5.65 -5.45 -2.92
CA PRO A 581 -4.91 -6.53 -2.28
C PRO A 581 -3.83 -6.03 -1.33
N MET A 582 -3.21 -4.87 -1.60
CA MET A 582 -2.27 -4.28 -0.67
C MET A 582 -2.96 -3.94 0.66
N ASP A 583 -4.13 -3.30 0.62
CA ASP A 583 -4.91 -3.01 1.83
C ASP A 583 -5.40 -4.29 2.51
N ARG A 584 -5.87 -5.29 1.76
CA ARG A 584 -6.29 -6.58 2.33
C ARG A 584 -5.13 -7.30 3.04
N GLY A 585 -3.99 -7.43 2.36
CA GLY A 585 -2.80 -8.10 2.89
C GLY A 585 -2.24 -7.39 4.13
N ARG A 586 -2.08 -6.06 4.06
CA ARG A 586 -1.62 -5.26 5.21
C ARG A 586 -2.60 -5.28 6.37
N ALA A 587 -3.91 -5.21 6.10
CA ALA A 587 -4.93 -5.32 7.13
C ALA A 587 -4.87 -6.67 7.87
N VAL A 588 -4.67 -7.78 7.15
CA VAL A 588 -4.50 -9.10 7.78
C VAL A 588 -3.25 -9.14 8.65
N ARG A 589 -2.11 -8.65 8.14
CA ARG A 589 -0.85 -8.58 8.89
C ARG A 589 -0.99 -7.73 10.16
N PHE A 590 -1.60 -6.54 10.06
CA PHE A 590 -1.81 -5.67 11.21
C PHE A 590 -2.80 -6.24 12.21
N GLY A 591 -3.87 -6.90 11.76
CA GLY A 591 -4.82 -7.58 12.64
C GLY A 591 -4.13 -8.65 13.48
N VAL A 592 -3.36 -9.55 12.84
CA VAL A 592 -2.61 -10.60 13.54
C VAL A 592 -1.58 -10.02 14.52
N LYS A 593 -0.75 -9.05 14.08
CA LYS A 593 0.25 -8.43 14.95
C LYS A 593 -0.39 -7.69 16.13
N SER A 594 -1.53 -7.05 15.93
CA SER A 594 -2.25 -6.37 17.02
C SER A 594 -2.72 -7.35 18.07
N MET A 595 -3.21 -8.53 17.67
CA MET A 595 -3.59 -9.55 18.65
C MET A 595 -2.38 -10.12 19.40
N GLN A 596 -1.28 -10.41 18.70
CA GLN A 596 -0.01 -10.83 19.32
C GLN A 596 0.51 -9.80 20.33
N PHE A 597 0.32 -8.51 20.04
CA PHE A 597 0.69 -7.44 20.95
C PHE A 597 -0.20 -7.42 22.21
N LEU A 598 -1.52 -7.53 22.05
CA LEU A 598 -2.45 -7.58 23.18
C LEU A 598 -2.15 -8.79 24.09
N GLU A 599 -1.75 -9.94 23.53
CA GLU A 599 -1.35 -11.14 24.28
C GLU A 599 -0.16 -10.90 25.23
N GLN A 600 0.70 -9.92 24.97
CA GLN A 600 1.86 -9.61 25.85
C GLN A 600 1.44 -9.09 27.24
N PHE A 601 0.16 -8.71 27.39
CA PHE A 601 -0.40 -8.20 28.63
C PHE A 601 -1.20 -9.27 29.40
N VAL A 602 -1.29 -10.50 28.88
CA VAL A 602 -1.97 -11.60 29.55
C VAL A 602 -1.32 -11.88 30.91
N GLY A 603 -2.15 -11.95 31.95
CA GLY A 603 -1.72 -12.20 33.33
C GLY A 603 -1.17 -10.98 34.08
N LYS A 604 -1.04 -9.82 33.43
CA LYS A 604 -0.73 -8.56 34.11
C LYS A 604 -1.97 -8.02 34.83
N SER A 605 -1.76 -7.42 35.99
CA SER A 605 -2.80 -6.70 36.73
C SER A 605 -3.19 -5.40 36.01
N LYS A 606 -4.40 -4.88 36.29
CA LYS A 606 -4.87 -3.63 35.71
C LYS A 606 -3.97 -2.43 36.02
N GLU A 607 -3.31 -2.40 37.19
CA GLU A 607 -2.36 -1.33 37.52
C GLU A 607 -1.05 -1.47 36.74
N GLU A 608 -0.53 -2.68 36.54
CA GLU A 608 0.64 -2.90 35.68
C GLU A 608 0.34 -2.49 34.24
N ILE A 609 -0.84 -2.82 33.72
CA ILE A 609 -1.27 -2.42 32.38
C ILE A 609 -1.37 -0.90 32.31
N LYS A 610 -2.03 -0.24 33.26
CA LYS A 610 -2.17 1.23 33.28
C LYS A 610 -0.80 1.94 33.28
N ASN A 611 0.18 1.42 34.04
CA ASN A 611 1.50 2.03 34.17
C ASN A 611 2.45 1.69 33.02
N ASP A 612 2.15 0.67 32.22
CA ASP A 612 2.92 0.34 31.02
C ASP A 612 2.56 1.32 29.89
N PRO A 613 3.50 2.15 29.40
CA PRO A 613 3.23 3.12 28.35
C PRO A 613 2.82 2.46 27.03
N ASN A 614 3.20 1.19 26.80
CA ASN A 614 2.81 0.46 25.60
C ASN A 614 1.38 -0.11 25.70
N SER A 615 0.75 -0.13 26.88
CA SER A 615 -0.61 -0.66 27.02
C SER A 615 -1.66 0.09 26.21
N ALA A 616 -1.38 1.30 25.73
CA ALA A 616 -2.19 1.98 24.72
C ALA A 616 -1.25 2.37 23.59
N ALA A 617 -1.37 1.69 22.44
CA ALA A 617 -0.44 1.87 21.34
C ALA A 617 -1.15 2.02 19.99
N ILE A 618 -0.45 2.65 19.05
CA ILE A 618 -0.83 2.66 17.64
C ILE A 618 0.09 1.72 16.88
N ILE A 619 -0.51 0.82 16.08
CA ILE A 619 0.24 -0.01 15.14
C ILE A 619 0.45 0.80 13.86
N GLY A 620 1.69 0.81 13.35
CA GLY A 620 2.02 1.57 12.16
C GLY A 620 3.27 1.07 11.48
N ILE A 621 3.42 1.43 10.21
CA ILE A 621 4.68 1.26 9.49
C ILE A 621 5.51 2.52 9.75
N ARG A 622 6.74 2.34 10.25
CA ARG A 622 7.75 3.40 10.34
C ARG A 622 9.05 2.90 9.72
N GLY A 623 9.46 3.51 8.61
CA GLY A 623 10.45 2.91 7.71
C GLY A 623 9.96 1.54 7.21
N ALA A 624 10.71 0.48 7.50
CA ALA A 624 10.31 -0.90 7.13
C ALA A 624 9.33 -1.55 8.06
N ARG A 625 9.42 -1.24 9.35
CA ARG A 625 9.00 -2.18 10.38
C ARG A 625 7.64 -1.77 10.89
N VAL A 626 6.80 -2.78 11.05
CA VAL A 626 5.59 -2.64 11.85
C VAL A 626 6.02 -2.43 13.30
N ARG A 627 5.68 -1.26 13.84
CA ARG A 627 5.98 -0.88 15.21
C ARG A 627 4.71 -0.51 15.95
N PHE A 628 4.70 -0.81 17.24
CA PHE A 628 3.73 -0.30 18.18
C PHE A 628 4.35 0.93 18.83
N THR A 629 3.72 2.09 18.67
CA THR A 629 4.17 3.32 19.30
C THR A 629 3.22 3.67 20.44
N PRO A 630 3.71 3.98 21.65
CA PRO A 630 2.89 4.48 22.74
C PRO A 630 2.03 5.67 22.31
N MET A 631 0.73 5.60 22.58
CA MET A 631 -0.23 6.64 22.24
C MET A 631 0.18 7.99 22.82
N GLU A 632 0.57 8.04 24.10
CA GLU A 632 1.01 9.25 24.79
C GLU A 632 2.16 9.99 24.08
N LYS A 633 3.12 9.23 23.53
CA LYS A 633 4.22 9.81 22.76
C LYS A 633 3.70 10.48 21.49
N VAL A 634 2.88 9.76 20.73
CA VAL A 634 2.33 10.24 19.44
C VAL A 634 1.41 11.45 19.63
N GLU A 635 0.58 11.43 20.68
CA GLU A 635 -0.33 12.52 21.06
C GLU A 635 0.42 13.84 21.33
N ASN A 636 1.53 13.76 22.07
CA ASN A 636 2.27 14.93 22.54
C ASN A 636 3.29 15.43 21.51
N GLU A 637 4.06 14.52 20.91
CA GLU A 637 5.21 14.88 20.08
C GLU A 637 4.82 15.06 18.61
N GLU A 638 3.96 14.19 18.06
CA GLU A 638 3.81 14.03 16.60
C GLU A 638 2.48 14.54 16.04
N THR A 639 1.49 14.79 16.88
CA THR A 639 0.11 15.10 16.43
C THR A 639 -0.14 16.61 16.31
N ASP A 640 -0.65 17.05 15.16
CA ASP A 640 -1.35 18.33 15.02
C ASP A 640 -2.85 18.10 15.24
N TRP A 641 -3.31 18.45 16.44
CA TRP A 641 -4.71 18.29 16.85
C TRP A 641 -5.67 19.22 16.12
N LYS A 642 -5.19 20.40 15.68
CA LYS A 642 -6.02 21.40 15.02
C LYS A 642 -6.36 20.97 13.60
N ASP A 643 -5.33 20.59 12.84
CA ASP A 643 -5.51 20.16 11.45
C ASP A 643 -5.81 18.66 11.34
N ARG A 644 -5.68 17.90 12.45
CA ARG A 644 -5.98 16.47 12.56
C ARG A 644 -5.09 15.64 11.62
N ARG A 645 -3.79 15.84 11.72
CA ARG A 645 -2.75 15.18 10.90
C ARG A 645 -1.42 15.06 11.68
N PRO A 646 -0.43 14.33 11.17
CA PRO A 646 0.93 14.36 11.72
C PRO A 646 1.58 15.74 11.50
N LYS A 647 2.47 16.15 12.40
CA LYS A 647 3.27 17.39 12.24
C LYS A 647 4.30 17.26 11.11
N ASP A 648 4.95 16.10 11.02
CA ASP A 648 5.97 15.80 10.02
C ASP A 648 5.46 14.73 9.05
N GLU A 649 5.25 15.10 7.79
CA GLU A 649 4.72 14.21 6.76
C GLU A 649 5.81 13.71 5.80
N HIS A 650 5.97 12.39 5.72
CA HIS A 650 7.03 11.71 4.97
C HIS A 650 6.97 11.92 3.44
N TRP A 651 5.83 12.33 2.91
CA TRP A 651 5.56 12.44 1.48
C TRP A 651 5.81 13.85 0.92
N MET A 652 6.08 14.85 1.76
CA MET A 652 6.24 16.26 1.34
C MET A 652 7.34 16.45 0.29
N SER A 653 8.43 15.69 0.37
CA SER A 653 9.51 15.74 -0.63
C SER A 653 9.08 15.27 -2.02
N LEU A 654 7.96 14.54 -2.14
CA LEU A 654 7.45 14.05 -3.42
C LEU A 654 6.80 15.16 -4.24
N ILE A 655 6.34 16.26 -3.63
CA ILE A 655 5.77 17.40 -4.37
C ILE A 655 6.80 17.96 -5.36
N ASP A 656 8.07 18.06 -4.95
CA ASP A 656 9.16 18.52 -5.81
C ASP A 656 9.42 17.57 -6.99
N VAL A 657 9.21 16.27 -6.78
CA VAL A 657 9.32 15.26 -7.83
C VAL A 657 8.17 15.43 -8.83
N VAL A 658 6.95 15.65 -8.36
CA VAL A 658 5.79 15.93 -9.21
C VAL A 658 6.05 17.16 -10.09
N ASP A 659 6.48 18.28 -9.50
CA ASP A 659 6.77 19.51 -10.23
C ASP A 659 7.90 19.32 -11.26
N THR A 660 8.94 18.56 -10.90
CA THR A 660 10.06 18.27 -11.81
C THR A 660 9.61 17.45 -13.02
N LEU A 661 8.80 16.40 -12.79
CA LEU A 661 8.31 15.52 -13.86
C LEU A 661 7.23 16.18 -14.72
N SER A 662 6.44 17.09 -14.15
CA SER A 662 5.44 17.85 -14.89
C SER A 662 6.04 19.04 -15.65
N GLY A 663 7.27 19.45 -15.30
CA GLY A 663 7.95 20.63 -15.83
C GLY A 663 7.43 21.94 -15.25
N ARG A 664 6.69 21.89 -14.12
CA ARG A 664 6.10 23.06 -13.49
C ARG A 664 7.19 24.00 -12.94
N PRO A 665 7.12 25.32 -13.20
CA PRO A 665 8.12 26.27 -12.73
C PRO A 665 8.21 26.35 -11.20
N LYS A 666 9.43 26.44 -10.66
CA LYS A 666 9.64 26.68 -9.21
C LYS A 666 9.18 28.08 -8.76
N SER A 667 9.02 29.04 -9.69
CA SER A 667 8.50 30.38 -9.42
C SER A 667 7.08 30.36 -8.85
N CYS A 668 6.28 29.32 -9.16
CA CYS A 668 4.91 29.16 -8.68
C CYS A 668 4.81 29.13 -7.14
N ARG A 669 5.89 28.77 -6.43
CA ARG A 669 5.89 28.65 -4.96
C ARG A 669 6.29 29.93 -4.22
N GLN A 670 6.71 30.98 -4.92
CA GLN A 670 7.05 32.27 -4.28
C GLN A 670 5.78 33.07 -3.95
N ARG A 671 5.67 33.56 -2.71
CA ARG A 671 4.61 34.50 -2.33
C ARG A 671 4.93 35.90 -2.84
N MET A 672 3.91 36.68 -3.20
CA MET A 672 4.08 38.06 -3.70
C MET A 672 4.78 39.00 -2.70
N SER A 673 4.83 38.66 -1.41
CA SER A 673 5.59 39.42 -0.41
C SER A 673 7.10 39.30 -0.57
N ASP A 674 7.59 38.16 -1.05
CA ASP A 674 9.02 37.80 -1.00
C ASP A 674 9.80 38.35 -2.19
N SER A 675 9.10 38.74 -3.27
CA SER A 675 9.70 39.40 -4.44
C SER A 675 10.08 40.86 -4.18
N SER A 676 9.52 41.50 -3.15
CA SER A 676 9.82 42.90 -2.81
C SER A 676 11.09 43.10 -1.99
N ALA A 677 11.63 42.04 -1.38
CA ALA A 677 12.83 42.11 -0.54
C ALA A 677 14.15 41.93 -1.31
N SER A 678 14.12 41.40 -2.54
CA SER A 678 15.33 41.09 -3.32
C SER A 678 15.71 42.16 -4.37
N GLN A 679 14.92 43.22 -4.53
CA GLN A 679 15.21 44.32 -5.48
C GLN A 679 15.70 45.62 -4.82
N ALA A 680 15.96 45.63 -3.50
CA ALA A 680 16.38 46.83 -2.75
C ALA A 680 17.90 46.97 -2.55
N ASN A 681 18.74 46.41 -3.43
CA ASN A 681 20.16 46.74 -3.49
C ASN A 681 20.50 47.31 -4.87
N GLY A 682 20.00 48.51 -5.13
CA GLY A 682 20.39 49.34 -6.26
C GLY A 682 21.75 49.98 -6.01
N THR A 683 22.66 49.79 -6.96
CA THR A 683 23.95 50.47 -7.12
C THR A 683 23.77 52.00 -7.02
N PRO A 684 24.64 52.74 -6.31
CA PRO A 684 24.48 54.18 -6.17
C PRO A 684 24.83 54.89 -7.50
N VAL A 685 23.89 55.69 -7.99
CA VAL A 685 24.05 56.53 -9.17
C VAL A 685 25.02 57.69 -8.84
N SER A 686 26.10 57.78 -9.60
CA SER A 686 27.04 58.90 -9.59
C SER A 686 26.39 60.18 -10.14
N SER A 687 26.36 61.25 -9.35
CA SER A 687 25.92 62.59 -9.74
C SER A 687 26.99 63.35 -10.56
N PRO A 688 26.64 64.04 -11.66
CA PRO A 688 27.49 65.07 -12.23
C PRO A 688 27.17 66.46 -11.64
N THR A 689 28.26 67.17 -11.36
CA THR A 689 28.43 68.57 -10.93
C THR A 689 27.58 69.61 -11.65
N ALA A 690 27.18 70.66 -10.91
CA ALA A 690 27.03 72.01 -11.45
C ALA A 690 27.47 73.08 -10.44
N THR A 691 28.53 73.79 -10.83
CA THR A 691 29.05 75.07 -10.34
C THR A 691 28.06 76.22 -10.53
N LYS A 692 27.67 76.90 -9.45
CA LYS A 692 27.86 78.34 -9.13
C LYS A 692 26.89 78.77 -8.06
#